data_AF-A0A5M4BBC3-F1
#
_entry.id   AF-A0A5M4BBC3-F1
#
_cell.length_a   1.000
_cell.length_b   1.000
_cell.length_c   1.000
_cell.angle_alpha   90.00
_cell.angle_beta   90.00
_cell.angle_gamma   90.00
#
_symmetry.space_group_name_H-M   'P 1'
#
loop_
_entity.id
_entity.type
_entity.pdbx_description
1 polymer ?
#
loop_
_entity_poly.entity_id
_entity_poly.type
_entity_poly.pdbx_seq_one_letter_code
_entity_poly.pdbx_strand_id
1 'polypeptide(L)'
;MKLRFLFFGLWFLSSTLGFSQQIDLENIGSRTEETLKKNPFSISGSASANGVYTYSSENGRVAQNAPFLYFLSGNINVGIYNWTIPFSYRFTNQGSKFDYQIPFKFNRLSLHPKYKWIQAHIGDVSMSFSPYTFNGLQFTGGGLELNPEKFPVKVSLMGGRLQKAIEYDGNPQTVPMYERWGYGTKLMYKSNDVEVGGIFFFAKDKPNSLEVFIPDEKKIYPLENQTYSLFGKYKPLHFVEVFGEYALSRFSYTNETPKNYAAYNTGINFLIGKTSVGLRYESVAPDYKTLGAYYFVNDMENITLNGSMHLFQGNVMISGSIGKQRDNLNGQKIKQSNQWVGSMNVSAKVNQSFTLTGSYSNFTMFTNKQTNPFEKLNNPQLYEQPQDSIRYRQVSQNVAVNLAYTLSENQQLTLNYTLNDVVNRENEIVRRGGISRFHNAGIHYSLLFPNEQLSVTPSLNYTHNWAAREKSQIFGPSILVTKSFFEDKLSTSLGGNYSRSVSTHTQASTANIQLGAGYSPWKNHQFTLSAVQSFRNSQSQNGYQTGQESNISIGYTYRFDKTEIPLPKFKFKKKETRNKEKDTRNKEKDTSNKGKDIRNKEKNTRDKEKETREKEKDTRDKEKDTRNKEKDTRNKEKDTRNKEKDTRNKEKKKRKKKNNIERERKILSPEEKLEQDYRMFVFRCLQNLYRQAHQADGYLKSNLFAQKQQWDKEKTPQSEAEFRKAEQGYVNHLWMMQQLEGLTLKDVMEEKGLLQNFGQLHKEDIYRTLQKDITSKEKMDYISVLLADFYHKAFSQTED
;
A
#
# COMPACT_ATOMS: atom_id res chain seq x y z
N MET A 1 7.70 22.35 34.05
CA MET A 1 6.47 22.75 34.77
C MET A 1 5.35 23.28 33.84
N LYS A 2 5.19 22.76 32.60
CA LYS A 2 4.13 23.18 31.66
C LYS A 2 3.62 22.01 30.79
N LEU A 3 3.11 20.96 31.43
CA LEU A 3 2.36 19.88 30.75
C LEU A 3 1.21 19.31 31.61
N ARG A 4 1.17 19.64 32.91
CA ARG A 4 0.07 19.26 33.83
C ARG A 4 -1.17 20.17 33.73
N PHE A 5 -1.04 21.38 33.16
CA PHE A 5 -2.18 22.30 33.00
C PHE A 5 -3.11 21.95 31.82
N LEU A 6 -2.61 21.27 30.78
CA LEU A 6 -3.43 20.89 29.62
C LEU A 6 -4.34 19.68 29.90
N PHE A 7 -3.91 18.78 30.78
CA PHE A 7 -4.76 17.68 31.27
C PHE A 7 -5.80 18.15 32.30
N PHE A 8 -5.49 19.17 33.10
CA PHE A 8 -6.47 19.78 34.01
C PHE A 8 -7.54 20.59 33.26
N GLY A 9 -7.19 21.27 32.15
CA GLY A 9 -8.16 21.97 31.31
C GLY A 9 -9.16 21.06 30.60
N LEU A 10 -8.75 19.86 30.18
CA LEU A 10 -9.64 18.86 29.57
C LEU A 10 -10.54 18.15 30.60
N TRP A 11 -10.09 18.04 31.86
CA TRP A 11 -10.92 17.50 32.94
C TRP A 11 -11.94 18.56 33.43
N PHE A 12 -11.57 19.85 33.48
CA PHE A 12 -12.48 20.94 33.88
C PHE A 12 -13.56 21.28 32.84
N LEU A 13 -13.29 21.07 31.55
CA LEU A 13 -14.33 21.17 30.50
C LEU A 13 -15.28 19.96 30.47
N SER A 14 -14.91 18.84 31.12
CA SER A 14 -15.80 17.68 31.25
C SER A 14 -16.72 17.75 32.48
N SER A 15 -16.38 18.57 33.49
CA SER A 15 -17.14 18.71 34.73
C SER A 15 -18.12 19.89 34.77
N THR A 16 -18.17 20.74 33.74
CA THR A 16 -19.06 21.93 33.69
C THR A 16 -20.15 21.87 32.62
N LEU A 17 -20.29 20.75 31.89
CA LEU A 17 -21.45 20.45 31.04
C LEU A 17 -22.40 19.44 31.72
N GLY A 18 -22.66 19.64 33.00
CA GLY A 18 -23.79 19.01 33.67
C GLY A 18 -24.97 19.96 33.66
N PHE A 19 -25.86 19.90 32.66
CA PHE A 19 -27.27 20.26 32.83
C PHE A 19 -28.17 19.59 31.78
N SER A 20 -29.03 18.70 32.31
CA SER A 20 -30.40 18.37 31.91
C SER A 20 -30.66 17.87 30.48
N GLN A 21 -30.51 16.56 30.27
CA GLN A 21 -31.53 15.85 29.50
C GLN A 21 -32.68 15.57 30.46
N GLN A 22 -33.85 16.11 30.18
CA GLN A 22 -35.10 15.65 30.79
C GLN A 22 -35.30 14.20 30.33
N ILE A 23 -34.81 13.26 31.15
CA ILE A 23 -35.10 11.84 30.97
C ILE A 23 -36.52 11.67 31.47
N ASP A 24 -37.46 11.50 30.53
CA ASP A 24 -38.81 11.04 30.82
C ASP A 24 -38.74 9.62 31.42
N LEU A 25 -38.71 9.56 32.76
CA LEU A 25 -38.56 8.34 33.55
C LEU A 25 -39.81 7.44 33.49
N GLU A 26 -40.98 7.98 33.13
CA GLU A 26 -42.23 7.21 33.06
C GLU A 26 -42.29 6.29 31.83
N ASN A 27 -41.55 6.61 30.76
CA ASN A 27 -41.55 5.84 29.51
C ASN A 27 -40.29 4.98 29.28
N ILE A 28 -39.38 4.87 30.25
CA ILE A 28 -38.18 4.01 30.12
C ILE A 28 -38.59 2.54 30.03
N GLY A 29 -39.55 2.08 30.84
CA GLY A 29 -40.00 0.69 30.83
C GLY A 29 -40.59 0.26 29.48
N SER A 30 -41.54 1.04 28.96
CA SER A 30 -42.25 0.75 27.71
C SER A 30 -41.35 0.85 26.47
N ARG A 31 -40.52 1.91 26.35
CA ARG A 31 -39.54 2.04 25.25
C ARG A 31 -38.47 0.95 25.28
N THR A 32 -37.97 0.60 26.47
CA THR A 32 -36.95 -0.44 26.60
C THR A 32 -37.54 -1.81 26.25
N GLU A 33 -38.78 -2.08 26.64
CA GLU A 33 -39.50 -3.32 26.29
C GLU A 33 -39.80 -3.42 24.78
N GLU A 34 -40.22 -2.32 24.12
CA GLU A 34 -40.40 -2.28 22.65
C GLU A 34 -39.08 -2.44 21.89
N THR A 35 -37.99 -1.85 22.40
CA THR A 35 -36.66 -1.95 21.77
C THR A 35 -36.08 -3.36 21.93
N LEU A 36 -36.35 -4.01 23.06
CA LEU A 36 -35.99 -5.41 23.34
C LEU A 36 -36.87 -6.42 22.55
N LYS A 37 -38.06 -6.02 22.10
CA LYS A 37 -38.94 -6.83 21.21
C LYS A 37 -38.47 -6.84 19.75
N LYS A 38 -37.63 -5.87 19.32
CA LYS A 38 -37.04 -5.86 17.96
C LYS A 38 -35.84 -6.82 17.89
N ASN A 39 -35.65 -7.48 16.74
CA ASN A 39 -34.49 -8.35 16.53
C ASN A 39 -33.20 -7.54 16.72
N PRO A 40 -32.38 -7.88 17.72
CA PRO A 40 -31.29 -7.00 18.13
C PRO A 40 -30.07 -7.13 17.21
N PHE A 41 -29.96 -8.22 16.47
CA PHE A 41 -28.84 -8.50 15.60
C PHE A 41 -29.28 -8.47 14.15
N SER A 42 -28.54 -7.74 13.32
CA SER A 42 -28.65 -7.83 11.87
C SER A 42 -27.28 -8.01 11.27
N ILE A 43 -27.21 -8.74 10.17
CA ILE A 43 -25.97 -8.95 9.42
C ILE A 43 -26.29 -8.77 7.93
N SER A 44 -25.46 -7.97 7.25
CA SER A 44 -25.55 -7.72 5.80
C SER A 44 -24.16 -7.53 5.24
N GLY A 45 -23.96 -7.75 3.94
CA GLY A 45 -22.66 -7.53 3.36
C GLY A 45 -22.33 -8.42 2.17
N SER A 46 -21.05 -8.47 1.85
CA SER A 46 -20.52 -9.30 0.79
C SER A 46 -19.15 -9.87 1.12
N ALA A 47 -18.89 -11.06 0.60
CA ALA A 47 -17.58 -11.69 0.57
C ALA A 47 -17.28 -12.09 -0.87
N SER A 48 -16.06 -11.83 -1.32
CA SER A 48 -15.61 -12.05 -2.69
C SER A 48 -14.25 -12.73 -2.71
N ALA A 49 -14.09 -13.65 -3.66
CA ALA A 49 -12.85 -14.33 -3.96
C ALA A 49 -12.61 -14.26 -5.46
N ASN A 50 -11.47 -13.71 -5.87
CA ASN A 50 -11.09 -13.58 -7.28
C ASN A 50 -9.71 -14.18 -7.50
N GLY A 51 -9.54 -14.82 -8.65
CA GLY A 51 -8.27 -15.35 -9.14
C GLY A 51 -7.98 -14.79 -10.52
N VAL A 52 -6.74 -14.37 -10.76
CA VAL A 52 -6.27 -13.88 -12.06
C VAL A 52 -5.09 -14.71 -12.48
N TYR A 53 -5.19 -15.30 -13.66
CA TYR A 53 -4.13 -16.02 -14.33
C TYR A 53 -3.67 -15.24 -15.56
N THR A 54 -2.37 -14.99 -15.66
CA THR A 54 -1.76 -14.32 -16.80
C THR A 54 -0.70 -15.22 -17.41
N TYR A 55 -0.84 -15.49 -18.70
CA TYR A 55 0.15 -16.17 -19.52
C TYR A 55 0.55 -15.24 -20.66
N SER A 56 1.85 -15.09 -20.88
CA SER A 56 2.37 -14.37 -22.03
C SER A 56 3.53 -15.14 -22.63
N SER A 57 3.56 -15.19 -23.96
CA SER A 57 4.73 -15.68 -24.70
C SER A 57 5.07 -14.76 -25.86
N GLU A 58 6.36 -14.68 -26.14
CA GLU A 58 6.94 -13.88 -27.22
C GLU A 58 7.95 -14.74 -27.97
N ASN A 59 7.77 -14.87 -29.28
CA ASN A 59 8.55 -15.75 -30.16
C ASN A 59 8.69 -17.18 -29.61
N GLY A 60 7.61 -17.70 -29.00
CA GLY A 60 7.59 -19.04 -28.38
C GLY A 60 8.24 -19.13 -27.00
N ARG A 61 8.81 -18.05 -26.45
CA ARG A 61 9.38 -18.01 -25.09
C ARG A 61 8.35 -17.48 -24.10
N VAL A 62 8.13 -18.20 -23.01
CA VAL A 62 7.18 -17.82 -21.96
C VAL A 62 7.83 -16.82 -20.99
N ALA A 63 7.10 -15.76 -20.63
CA ALA A 63 7.57 -14.79 -19.63
C ALA A 63 7.65 -15.43 -18.22
N GLN A 64 8.69 -15.10 -17.45
CA GLN A 64 9.01 -15.75 -16.16
C GLN A 64 8.20 -15.23 -14.96
N ASN A 65 7.21 -14.36 -15.15
CA ASN A 65 6.48 -13.77 -14.03
C ASN A 65 5.42 -14.72 -13.45
N ALA A 66 5.15 -14.58 -12.15
CA ALA A 66 4.23 -15.45 -11.41
C ALA A 66 2.83 -15.48 -12.06
N PRO A 67 2.35 -16.63 -12.53
CA PRO A 67 1.20 -16.67 -13.43
C PRO A 67 -0.15 -16.58 -12.72
N PHE A 68 -0.22 -16.60 -11.38
CA PHE A 68 -1.49 -16.60 -10.63
C PHE A 68 -1.50 -15.66 -9.41
N LEU A 69 -2.49 -14.77 -9.38
CA LEU A 69 -2.81 -13.87 -8.28
C LEU A 69 -4.20 -14.19 -7.71
N TYR A 70 -4.36 -14.07 -6.39
CA TYR A 70 -5.68 -14.15 -5.75
C TYR A 70 -6.00 -12.89 -4.94
N PHE A 71 -7.29 -12.59 -4.85
CA PHE A 71 -7.85 -11.48 -4.08
C PHE A 71 -9.06 -11.96 -3.30
N LEU A 72 -8.97 -11.96 -1.97
CA LEU A 72 -10.08 -12.20 -1.07
C LEU A 72 -10.48 -10.86 -0.45
N SER A 73 -11.71 -10.42 -0.66
CA SER A 73 -12.19 -9.14 -0.11
C SER A 73 -13.64 -9.22 0.32
N GLY A 74 -14.03 -8.41 1.28
CA GLY A 74 -15.43 -8.35 1.70
C GLY A 74 -15.73 -7.15 2.57
N ASN A 75 -17.02 -6.85 2.68
CA ASN A 75 -17.57 -5.83 3.54
C ASN A 75 -18.73 -6.43 4.30
N ILE A 76 -18.60 -6.59 5.62
CA ILE A 76 -19.61 -7.17 6.50
C ILE A 76 -20.10 -6.07 7.42
N ASN A 77 -21.40 -5.79 7.41
CA ASN A 77 -22.06 -4.85 8.29
C ASN A 77 -22.84 -5.62 9.36
N VAL A 78 -22.40 -5.53 10.60
CA VAL A 78 -23.10 -6.11 11.75
C VAL A 78 -23.86 -5.00 12.47
N GLY A 79 -25.19 -5.09 12.51
CA GLY A 79 -26.04 -4.21 13.31
C GLY A 79 -26.35 -4.85 14.66
N ILE A 80 -26.15 -4.12 15.76
CA ILE A 80 -26.53 -4.52 17.12
C ILE A 80 -27.35 -3.40 17.76
N TYR A 81 -28.68 -3.50 17.74
CA TYR A 81 -29.58 -2.39 18.07
C TYR A 81 -29.23 -1.10 17.31
N ASN A 82 -28.74 -0.06 18.03
CA ASN A 82 -28.32 1.23 17.48
C ASN A 82 -26.84 1.26 17.05
N TRP A 83 -26.12 0.15 17.22
CA TRP A 83 -24.76 -0.01 16.71
C TRP A 83 -24.80 -0.52 15.27
N THR A 84 -23.95 0.04 14.41
CA THR A 84 -23.62 -0.51 13.10
C THR A 84 -22.11 -0.66 13.03
N ILE A 85 -21.63 -1.86 12.72
CA ILE A 85 -20.21 -2.20 12.70
C ILE A 85 -19.86 -2.70 11.30
N PRO A 86 -19.52 -1.80 10.37
CA PRO A 86 -18.89 -2.15 9.11
C PRO A 86 -17.49 -2.69 9.37
N PHE A 87 -17.20 -3.85 8.79
CA PHE A 87 -15.92 -4.52 8.77
C PHE A 87 -15.54 -4.73 7.31
N SER A 88 -14.35 -4.30 6.91
CA SER A 88 -13.83 -4.54 5.57
C SER A 88 -12.46 -5.22 5.64
N TYR A 89 -12.26 -6.16 4.74
CA TYR A 89 -10.98 -6.89 4.63
C TYR A 89 -10.56 -7.02 3.17
N ARG A 90 -9.24 -7.08 2.97
CA ARG A 90 -8.62 -7.40 1.67
C ARG A 90 -7.38 -8.23 1.94
N PHE A 91 -7.28 -9.39 1.31
CA PHE A 91 -6.13 -10.27 1.34
C PHE A 91 -5.70 -10.65 -0.07
N THR A 92 -4.40 -10.65 -0.35
CA THR A 92 -3.82 -11.02 -1.64
C THR A 92 -2.39 -11.53 -1.47
N ASN A 93 -1.96 -12.42 -2.37
CA ASN A 93 -0.56 -12.84 -2.49
C ASN A 93 0.29 -11.89 -3.33
N GLN A 94 -0.28 -10.83 -3.93
CA GLN A 94 0.48 -9.92 -4.80
C GLN A 94 1.73 -9.36 -4.11
N GLY A 95 1.65 -9.08 -2.80
CA GLY A 95 2.78 -8.55 -2.04
C GLY A 95 3.99 -9.46 -1.92
N SER A 96 3.80 -10.78 -1.89
CA SER A 96 4.91 -11.74 -1.82
C SER A 96 5.53 -12.08 -3.18
N LYS A 97 5.02 -11.47 -4.25
CA LYS A 97 5.53 -11.63 -5.61
C LYS A 97 6.55 -10.55 -6.01
N PHE A 98 6.74 -9.52 -5.18
CA PHE A 98 7.79 -8.53 -5.37
C PHE A 98 9.09 -9.00 -4.73
N ASP A 99 10.20 -8.76 -5.43
CA ASP A 99 11.58 -8.96 -5.00
C ASP A 99 12.17 -7.75 -4.26
N TYR A 100 11.36 -6.72 -4.03
CA TYR A 100 11.72 -5.48 -3.32
C TYR A 100 10.69 -5.12 -2.24
N GLN A 101 11.10 -4.26 -1.32
CA GLN A 101 10.26 -3.84 -0.20
C GLN A 101 9.42 -2.61 -0.56
N ILE A 102 8.13 -2.65 -0.22
CA ILE A 102 7.18 -1.54 -0.44
C ILE A 102 6.66 -0.96 0.88
N PRO A 103 6.30 0.34 0.97
CA PRO A 103 6.01 1.03 2.24
C PRO A 103 4.58 0.88 2.77
N PHE A 104 3.71 0.18 2.04
CA PHE A 104 2.33 -0.06 2.44
C PHE A 104 2.04 -1.56 2.61
N LYS A 105 0.87 -1.87 3.17
CA LYS A 105 0.38 -3.24 3.31
C LYS A 105 -0.65 -3.53 2.21
N PHE A 106 -0.50 -4.69 1.56
CA PHE A 106 -1.51 -5.24 0.65
C PHE A 106 -2.71 -5.81 1.41
N ASN A 107 -2.41 -6.53 2.50
CA ASN A 107 -3.42 -7.14 3.34
C ASN A 107 -3.90 -6.14 4.38
N ARG A 108 -5.22 -5.92 4.45
CA ARG A 108 -5.82 -4.83 5.23
C ARG A 108 -7.07 -5.31 5.95
N LEU A 109 -7.27 -4.72 7.12
CA LEU A 109 -8.43 -4.93 7.96
C LEU A 109 -8.91 -3.59 8.53
N SER A 110 -10.18 -3.25 8.30
CA SER A 110 -10.77 -2.00 8.79
C SER A 110 -12.09 -2.25 9.49
N LEU A 111 -12.31 -1.57 10.60
CA LEU A 111 -13.56 -1.59 11.36
C LEU A 111 -14.04 -0.17 11.60
N HIS A 112 -15.34 0.08 11.39
CA HIS A 112 -15.95 1.40 11.51
C HIS A 112 -17.17 1.44 12.44
N PRO A 113 -17.07 0.95 13.70
CA PRO A 113 -18.22 0.89 14.58
C PRO A 113 -18.83 2.27 14.82
N LYS A 114 -20.13 2.38 14.55
CA LYS A 114 -20.93 3.59 14.68
C LYS A 114 -22.06 3.36 15.66
N TYR A 115 -22.20 4.26 16.62
CA TYR A 115 -23.33 4.34 17.53
C TYR A 115 -23.89 5.76 17.51
N LYS A 116 -25.08 5.93 16.95
CA LYS A 116 -25.72 7.25 16.76
C LYS A 116 -24.76 8.23 16.06
N TRP A 117 -24.34 9.27 16.77
CA TRP A 117 -23.44 10.33 16.29
C TRP A 117 -21.95 10.05 16.50
N ILE A 118 -21.60 8.91 17.10
CA ILE A 118 -20.22 8.50 17.39
C ILE A 118 -19.80 7.46 16.37
N GLN A 119 -18.72 7.68 15.64
CA GLN A 119 -18.14 6.72 14.71
C GLN A 119 -16.66 6.55 14.99
N ALA A 120 -16.23 5.33 15.33
CA ALA A 120 -14.81 5.03 15.46
C ALA A 120 -14.29 4.37 14.17
N HIS A 121 -12.99 4.51 13.93
CA HIS A 121 -12.25 3.90 12.82
C HIS A 121 -11.10 3.13 13.42
N ILE A 122 -10.95 1.84 13.12
CA ILE A 122 -9.96 0.96 13.77
C ILE A 122 -9.32 0.06 12.71
N GLY A 123 -7.99 -0.07 12.73
CA GLY A 123 -7.24 -0.92 11.81
C GLY A 123 -6.49 -0.12 10.75
N ASP A 124 -6.47 -0.60 9.51
CA ASP A 124 -5.82 0.04 8.36
C ASP A 124 -6.80 0.98 7.63
N VAL A 125 -7.06 2.14 8.24
CA VAL A 125 -8.11 3.09 7.84
C VAL A 125 -7.53 4.35 7.18
N SER A 126 -8.39 5.19 6.63
CA SER A 126 -8.05 6.55 6.20
C SER A 126 -9.11 7.55 6.67
N MET A 127 -8.70 8.80 6.85
CA MET A 127 -9.57 9.94 7.13
C MET A 127 -9.08 11.14 6.31
N SER A 128 -9.92 12.17 6.13
CA SER A 128 -9.53 13.40 5.44
C SER A 128 -10.04 14.61 6.20
N PHE A 129 -9.14 15.53 6.53
CA PHE A 129 -9.45 16.78 7.22
C PHE A 129 -9.42 17.98 6.28
N SER A 130 -8.33 18.13 5.52
CA SER A 130 -8.13 19.17 4.49
C SER A 130 -6.97 18.78 3.55
N PRO A 131 -6.98 19.20 2.27
CA PRO A 131 -5.87 19.01 1.34
C PRO A 131 -4.51 19.57 1.83
N TYR A 132 -4.52 20.58 2.70
CA TYR A 132 -3.31 21.24 3.20
C TYR A 132 -2.76 20.62 4.50
N THR A 133 -3.49 19.69 5.11
CA THR A 133 -3.14 19.06 6.40
C THR A 133 -3.10 17.53 6.27
N PHE A 134 -4.11 16.82 6.73
CA PHE A 134 -4.25 15.37 6.59
C PHE A 134 -5.30 15.04 5.54
N ASN A 135 -4.92 14.37 4.45
CA ASN A 135 -5.80 14.13 3.30
C ASN A 135 -5.68 12.70 2.76
N GLY A 136 -6.57 11.81 3.21
CA GLY A 136 -6.76 10.49 2.64
C GLY A 136 -5.58 9.53 2.81
N LEU A 137 -4.53 9.94 3.54
CA LEU A 137 -3.37 9.11 3.82
C LEU A 137 -3.80 7.92 4.70
N GLN A 138 -3.44 6.72 4.27
CA GLN A 138 -3.79 5.52 5.02
C GLN A 138 -2.90 5.36 6.25
N PHE A 139 -3.47 4.87 7.34
CA PHE A 139 -2.74 4.64 8.58
C PHE A 139 -3.23 3.39 9.30
N THR A 140 -2.31 2.70 9.98
CA THR A 140 -2.67 1.62 10.92
C THR A 140 -2.86 2.25 12.30
N GLY A 141 -4.08 2.32 12.80
CA GLY A 141 -4.37 2.95 14.09
C GLY A 141 -5.85 3.10 14.40
N GLY A 142 -6.19 4.23 15.03
CA GLY A 142 -7.53 4.58 15.45
C GLY A 142 -7.96 5.99 15.03
N GLY A 143 -9.24 6.17 14.76
CA GLY A 143 -9.87 7.46 14.54
C GLY A 143 -11.24 7.52 15.21
N LEU A 144 -11.73 8.73 15.47
CA LEU A 144 -13.03 8.97 16.10
C LEU A 144 -13.68 10.19 15.46
N GLU A 145 -14.92 10.08 15.04
CA GLU A 145 -15.75 11.17 14.55
C GLU A 145 -16.99 11.31 15.43
N LEU A 146 -17.19 12.52 15.94
CA LEU A 146 -18.32 12.92 16.76
C LEU A 146 -19.14 13.93 15.95
N ASN A 147 -20.34 13.52 15.55
CA ASN A 147 -21.25 14.29 14.70
C ASN A 147 -22.63 14.44 15.37
N PRO A 148 -22.73 15.09 16.54
CA PRO A 148 -23.99 15.20 17.27
C PRO A 148 -25.06 15.88 16.41
N GLU A 149 -26.28 15.34 16.43
CA GLU A 149 -27.38 15.88 15.63
C GLU A 149 -27.95 17.20 16.21
N LYS A 150 -27.94 17.32 17.54
CA LYS A 150 -28.51 18.48 18.26
C LYS A 150 -27.52 19.63 18.47
N PHE A 151 -26.22 19.35 18.39
CA PHE A 151 -25.18 20.34 18.66
C PHE A 151 -24.41 20.64 17.37
N PRO A 152 -24.16 21.91 17.04
CA PRO A 152 -23.47 22.29 15.81
C PRO A 152 -21.98 21.94 15.83
N VAL A 153 -21.41 21.53 16.96
CA VAL A 153 -19.98 21.22 17.09
C VAL A 153 -19.69 19.77 16.69
N LYS A 154 -18.77 19.59 15.76
CA LYS A 154 -18.27 18.29 15.30
C LYS A 154 -16.78 18.17 15.57
N VAL A 155 -16.35 16.97 15.90
CA VAL A 155 -14.96 16.66 16.27
C VAL A 155 -14.50 15.41 15.53
N SER A 156 -13.36 15.49 14.86
CA SER A 156 -12.69 14.32 14.28
C SER A 156 -11.28 14.20 14.84
N LEU A 157 -10.91 13.00 15.29
CA LEU A 157 -9.60 12.68 15.84
C LEU A 157 -9.00 11.51 15.07
N MET A 158 -7.68 11.53 14.88
CA MET A 158 -6.96 10.40 14.30
C MET A 158 -5.61 10.21 14.98
N GLY A 159 -5.15 8.97 15.04
CA GLY A 159 -3.84 8.63 15.58
C GLY A 159 -3.39 7.25 15.13
N GLY A 160 -2.18 7.16 14.59
CA GLY A 160 -1.63 5.87 14.18
C GLY A 160 -0.32 5.95 13.42
N ARG A 161 0.11 4.79 12.92
CA ARG A 161 1.30 4.66 12.10
C ARG A 161 0.94 4.96 10.64
N LEU A 162 1.52 6.03 10.10
CA LEU A 162 1.32 6.49 8.73
C LEU A 162 2.22 5.75 7.73
N GLN A 163 3.40 5.31 8.18
CA GLN A 163 4.41 4.68 7.35
C GLN A 163 5.16 3.64 8.17
N LYS A 164 5.40 2.45 7.61
CA LYS A 164 6.26 1.43 8.25
C LYS A 164 7.73 1.70 7.92
N ALA A 165 8.62 1.19 8.76
CA ALA A 165 10.04 1.16 8.44
C ALA A 165 10.32 0.23 7.25
N ILE A 166 11.24 0.65 6.37
CA ILE A 166 11.84 -0.16 5.31
C ILE A 166 13.35 -0.04 5.45
N GLU A 167 14.01 -1.18 5.64
CA GLU A 167 15.46 -1.26 5.73
C GLU A 167 16.13 -1.02 4.37
N TYR A 168 17.34 -0.48 4.42
CA TYR A 168 18.20 -0.42 3.24
C TYR A 168 18.76 -1.82 2.94
N ASP A 169 18.39 -2.39 1.80
CA ASP A 169 18.82 -3.73 1.36
C ASP A 169 19.74 -3.69 0.12
N GLY A 170 20.06 -2.50 -0.39
CA GLY A 170 20.87 -2.31 -1.59
C GLY A 170 20.12 -2.53 -2.91
N ASN A 171 18.85 -2.96 -2.88
CA ASN A 171 18.04 -3.07 -4.09
C ASN A 171 17.67 -1.66 -4.60
N PRO A 172 17.97 -1.30 -5.86
CA PRO A 172 17.61 0.00 -6.41
C PRO A 172 16.11 0.31 -6.40
N GLN A 173 15.25 -0.71 -6.38
CA GLN A 173 13.79 -0.58 -6.32
C GLN A 173 13.26 -0.39 -4.89
N THR A 174 14.05 -0.74 -3.87
CA THR A 174 13.69 -0.52 -2.46
C THR A 174 14.06 0.90 -2.05
N VAL A 175 13.06 1.71 -1.69
CA VAL A 175 13.27 3.04 -1.10
C VAL A 175 13.23 2.91 0.42
N PRO A 176 14.36 3.06 1.13
CA PRO A 176 14.39 2.94 2.59
C PRO A 176 13.60 4.09 3.23
N MET A 177 12.92 3.80 4.33
CA MET A 177 11.95 4.72 4.94
C MET A 177 11.90 4.53 6.44
N TYR A 178 11.85 5.64 7.19
CA TYR A 178 11.65 5.60 8.64
C TYR A 178 10.18 5.28 9.00
N GLU A 179 9.98 4.68 10.18
CA GLU A 179 8.64 4.51 10.74
C GLU A 179 8.07 5.88 11.14
N ARG A 180 6.88 6.22 10.61
CA ARG A 180 6.19 7.49 10.87
C ARG A 180 4.93 7.30 11.68
N TRP A 181 4.78 8.12 12.72
CA TRP A 181 3.54 8.25 13.48
C TRP A 181 2.91 9.62 13.26
N GLY A 182 1.59 9.65 13.19
CA GLY A 182 0.83 10.88 13.03
C GLY A 182 -0.42 10.91 13.89
N TYR A 183 -0.79 12.13 14.27
CA TYR A 183 -1.95 12.44 15.10
C TYR A 183 -2.62 13.68 14.54
N GLY A 184 -3.94 13.70 14.51
CA GLY A 184 -4.68 14.83 13.98
C GLY A 184 -5.99 15.08 14.72
N THR A 185 -6.42 16.32 14.70
CA THR A 185 -7.67 16.79 15.30
C THR A 185 -8.29 17.83 14.38
N LYS A 186 -9.58 17.68 14.09
CA LYS A 186 -10.41 18.67 13.40
C LYS A 186 -11.58 19.02 14.30
N LEU A 187 -11.72 20.30 14.60
CA LEU A 187 -12.82 20.86 15.36
C LEU A 187 -13.58 21.79 14.43
N MET A 188 -14.90 21.65 14.36
CA MET A 188 -15.71 22.52 13.51
C MET A 188 -17.07 22.81 14.16
N TYR A 189 -17.50 24.06 14.05
CA TYR A 189 -18.86 24.49 14.30
C TYR A 189 -19.58 24.57 12.94
N LYS A 190 -20.71 23.87 12.81
CA LYS A 190 -21.51 23.82 11.59
C LYS A 190 -22.98 24.08 11.92
N SER A 191 -23.49 25.17 11.38
CA SER A 191 -24.90 25.55 11.34
C SER A 191 -25.41 25.52 9.90
N ASN A 192 -26.62 26.02 9.64
CA ASN A 192 -27.19 26.06 8.28
C ASN A 192 -26.39 26.98 7.34
N ASP A 193 -25.95 28.13 7.85
CA ASP A 193 -25.34 29.20 7.04
C ASP A 193 -23.84 29.39 7.33
N VAL A 194 -23.35 28.95 8.48
CA VAL A 194 -21.95 29.10 8.91
C VAL A 194 -21.32 27.75 9.19
N GLU A 195 -20.14 27.52 8.63
CA GLU A 195 -19.22 26.46 9.00
C GLU A 195 -17.85 27.09 9.29
N VAL A 196 -17.33 26.93 10.50
CA VAL A 196 -16.01 27.46 10.91
C VAL A 196 -15.29 26.43 11.74
N GLY A 197 -13.98 26.28 11.55
CA GLY A 197 -13.23 25.27 12.27
C GLY A 197 -11.73 25.44 12.21
N GLY A 198 -11.07 24.58 12.97
CA GLY A 198 -9.62 24.47 13.04
C GLY A 198 -9.18 23.02 12.89
N ILE A 199 -8.01 22.84 12.28
CA ILE A 199 -7.36 21.54 12.10
C ILE A 199 -5.95 21.65 12.68
N PHE A 200 -5.57 20.63 13.44
CA PHE A 200 -4.20 20.40 13.87
C PHE A 200 -3.78 19.01 13.42
N PHE A 201 -2.61 18.87 12.82
CA PHE A 201 -2.04 17.59 12.49
C PHE A 201 -0.53 17.59 12.72
N PHE A 202 -0.03 16.55 13.38
CA PHE A 202 1.38 16.35 13.70
C PHE A 202 1.82 14.99 13.20
N ALA A 203 3.00 14.92 12.59
CA ALA A 203 3.63 13.66 12.24
C ALA A 203 5.15 13.73 12.43
N LYS A 204 5.72 12.60 12.85
CA LYS A 204 7.15 12.48 13.14
C LYS A 204 7.68 11.09 12.82
N ASP A 205 8.83 11.06 12.17
CA ASP A 205 9.62 9.86 11.93
C ASP A 205 10.38 9.46 13.20
N LYS A 206 10.54 8.16 13.42
CA LYS A 206 11.36 7.60 14.49
C LYS A 206 12.78 7.38 13.96
N PRO A 207 13.80 8.17 14.36
CA PRO A 207 15.16 8.03 13.82
C PRO A 207 15.78 6.65 14.05
N ASN A 208 15.39 5.98 15.13
CA ASN A 208 15.90 4.68 15.54
C ASN A 208 15.02 3.51 15.06
N SER A 209 14.25 3.68 13.99
CA SER A 209 13.39 2.61 13.44
C SER A 209 14.10 1.70 12.45
N LEU A 210 15.32 2.04 12.03
CA LEU A 210 16.11 1.29 11.07
C LEU A 210 17.33 0.68 11.75
N GLU A 211 17.64 -0.56 11.43
CA GLU A 211 18.83 -1.27 11.88
C GLU A 211 20.01 -1.04 10.95
N VAL A 212 19.74 -0.94 9.64
CA VAL A 212 20.75 -0.70 8.61
C VAL A 212 20.85 0.80 8.34
N PHE A 213 22.08 1.32 8.34
CA PHE A 213 22.34 2.71 8.00
C PHE A 213 22.02 2.96 6.52
N ILE A 214 21.27 4.02 6.24
CA ILE A 214 21.03 4.48 4.87
C ILE A 214 22.26 5.28 4.44
N PRO A 215 22.92 4.94 3.30
CA PRO A 215 24.03 5.74 2.79
C PRO A 215 23.64 7.22 2.61
N ASP A 216 24.50 8.14 3.04
CA ASP A 216 24.23 9.60 3.00
C ASP A 216 23.91 10.10 1.57
N GLU A 217 24.46 9.44 0.55
CA GLU A 217 24.18 9.68 -0.86
C GLU A 217 22.68 9.63 -1.20
N LYS A 218 21.89 8.84 -0.45
CA LYS A 218 20.44 8.74 -0.64
C LYS A 218 19.68 9.96 -0.12
N LYS A 219 20.29 10.79 0.74
CA LYS A 219 19.69 12.00 1.35
C LYS A 219 18.34 11.74 2.04
N ILE A 220 18.16 10.57 2.64
CA ILE A 220 16.95 10.18 3.36
C ILE A 220 17.21 10.34 4.86
N TYR A 221 16.59 11.36 5.45
CA TYR A 221 16.71 11.70 6.86
C TYR A 221 15.32 11.71 7.52
N PRO A 222 15.23 11.44 8.84
CA PRO A 222 13.95 11.40 9.54
C PRO A 222 13.27 12.77 9.56
N LEU A 223 11.98 12.85 9.25
CA LEU A 223 11.22 14.10 9.12
C LEU A 223 10.28 14.37 10.31
N GLU A 224 9.99 15.64 10.56
CA GLU A 224 8.98 16.11 11.51
C GLU A 224 8.11 17.20 10.86
N ASN A 225 6.81 17.18 11.15
CA ASN A 225 5.86 18.14 10.61
C ASN A 225 4.71 18.43 11.57
N GLN A 226 4.37 19.71 11.72
CA GLN A 226 3.17 20.20 12.38
C GLN A 226 2.40 21.08 11.40
N THR A 227 1.14 20.79 11.16
CA THR A 227 0.26 21.60 10.33
C THR A 227 -0.91 22.11 11.15
N TYR A 228 -1.24 23.38 10.94
CA TYR A 228 -2.35 24.07 11.56
C TYR A 228 -3.19 24.65 10.43
N SER A 229 -4.52 24.52 10.48
CA SER A 229 -5.41 25.15 9.50
C SER A 229 -6.61 25.76 10.19
N LEU A 230 -7.02 26.94 9.73
CA LEU A 230 -8.28 27.59 10.07
C LEU A 230 -9.11 27.70 8.80
N PHE A 231 -10.36 27.26 8.86
CA PHE A 231 -11.26 27.31 7.72
C PHE A 231 -12.62 27.87 8.11
N GLY A 232 -13.26 28.52 7.16
CA GLY A 232 -14.55 29.17 7.31
C GLY A 232 -15.34 29.12 6.01
N LYS A 233 -16.65 28.99 6.13
CA LYS A 233 -17.61 29.03 5.06
C LYS A 233 -18.87 29.72 5.58
N TYR A 234 -19.33 30.72 4.86
CA TYR A 234 -20.47 31.54 5.25
C TYR A 234 -21.39 31.77 4.06
N LYS A 235 -22.69 31.61 4.29
CA LYS A 235 -23.76 31.89 3.33
C LYS A 235 -24.52 33.15 3.75
N PRO A 236 -24.03 34.36 3.42
CA PRO A 236 -24.72 35.60 3.80
C PRO A 236 -26.11 35.70 3.17
N LEU A 237 -26.30 35.11 1.99
CA LEU A 237 -27.55 35.06 1.25
C LEU A 237 -27.72 33.64 0.70
N HIS A 238 -28.96 33.21 0.43
CA HIS A 238 -29.22 31.86 -0.10
C HIS A 238 -28.52 31.59 -1.46
N PHE A 239 -28.15 32.63 -2.19
CA PHE A 239 -27.47 32.57 -3.48
C PHE A 239 -25.98 32.96 -3.42
N VAL A 240 -25.40 33.24 -2.25
CA VAL A 240 -23.98 33.61 -2.09
C VAL A 240 -23.33 32.73 -1.03
N GLU A 241 -22.17 32.18 -1.35
CA GLU A 241 -21.37 31.38 -0.45
C GLU A 241 -19.91 31.82 -0.50
N VAL A 242 -19.39 32.30 0.62
CA VAL A 242 -17.98 32.71 0.77
C VAL A 242 -17.25 31.63 1.57
N PHE A 243 -16.05 31.25 1.16
CA PHE A 243 -15.22 30.31 1.90
C PHE A 243 -13.76 30.74 1.93
N GLY A 244 -13.05 30.24 2.94
CA GLY A 244 -11.64 30.52 3.17
C GLY A 244 -10.99 29.43 4.00
N GLU A 245 -9.75 29.09 3.69
CA GLU A 245 -8.87 28.26 4.49
C GLU A 245 -7.47 28.87 4.49
N TYR A 246 -6.86 28.96 5.67
CA TYR A 246 -5.47 29.33 5.87
C TYR A 246 -4.77 28.19 6.61
N ALA A 247 -3.74 27.63 5.99
CA ALA A 247 -2.95 26.54 6.55
C ALA A 247 -1.48 26.95 6.73
N LEU A 248 -0.89 26.54 7.85
CA LEU A 248 0.50 26.75 8.21
C LEU A 248 1.15 25.39 8.44
N SER A 249 2.19 25.09 7.67
CA SER A 249 3.04 23.92 7.86
C SER A 249 4.38 24.31 8.47
N ARG A 250 4.71 23.72 9.61
CA ARG A 250 6.03 23.77 10.25
C ARG A 250 6.74 22.46 9.94
N PHE A 251 7.79 22.51 9.13
CA PHE A 251 8.45 21.33 8.58
C PHE A 251 9.96 21.38 8.82
N SER A 252 10.56 20.25 9.22
CA SER A 252 12.01 20.08 9.30
C SER A 252 12.43 18.61 9.25
N TYR A 253 13.74 18.39 9.10
CA TYR A 253 14.36 17.17 9.55
C TYR A 253 14.32 17.08 11.08
N THR A 254 14.27 15.86 11.60
CA THR A 254 14.21 15.62 13.04
C THR A 254 15.49 16.15 13.69
N ASN A 255 15.34 16.93 14.76
CA ASN A 255 16.40 17.66 15.47
C ASN A 255 16.92 18.93 14.79
N GLU A 256 16.34 19.34 13.65
CA GLU A 256 16.59 20.67 13.07
C GLU A 256 15.47 21.66 13.40
N THR A 257 15.79 22.95 13.33
CA THR A 257 14.83 24.03 13.54
C THR A 257 13.74 24.01 12.45
N PRO A 258 12.44 23.93 12.81
CA PRO A 258 11.35 23.90 11.84
C PRO A 258 11.21 25.22 11.09
N LYS A 259 11.00 25.10 9.77
CA LYS A 259 10.65 26.22 8.89
C LYS A 259 9.14 26.28 8.69
N ASN A 260 8.61 27.50 8.55
CA ASN A 260 7.18 27.74 8.43
C ASN A 260 6.80 28.08 6.98
N TYR A 261 5.76 27.44 6.47
CA TYR A 261 5.23 27.65 5.12
C TYR A 261 3.72 27.78 5.19
N ALA A 262 3.15 28.69 4.42
CA ALA A 262 1.71 28.98 4.44
C ALA A 262 1.01 28.56 3.14
N ALA A 263 -0.28 28.23 3.24
CA ALA A 263 -1.18 28.01 2.12
C ALA A 263 -2.53 28.70 2.39
N TYR A 264 -3.15 29.21 1.33
CA TYR A 264 -4.39 29.96 1.33
C TYR A 264 -5.32 29.39 0.27
N ASN A 265 -6.60 29.29 0.58
CA ASN A 265 -7.64 28.94 -0.39
C ASN A 265 -8.92 29.66 -0.04
N THR A 266 -9.33 30.60 -0.87
CA THR A 266 -10.54 31.40 -0.64
C THR A 266 -11.34 31.54 -1.92
N GLY A 267 -12.65 31.73 -1.77
CA GLY A 267 -13.49 31.98 -2.91
C GLY A 267 -14.89 32.43 -2.54
N ILE A 268 -15.62 32.81 -3.58
CA ILE A 268 -17.02 33.18 -3.53
C ILE A 268 -17.75 32.44 -4.63
N ASN A 269 -18.86 31.81 -4.27
CA ASN A 269 -19.77 31.11 -5.18
C ASN A 269 -21.12 31.83 -5.19
N PHE A 270 -21.64 32.08 -6.38
CA PHE A 270 -22.98 32.60 -6.64
C PHE A 270 -23.85 31.46 -7.18
N LEU A 271 -25.00 31.22 -6.57
CA LEU A 271 -25.97 30.16 -6.89
C LEU A 271 -27.30 30.81 -7.32
N ILE A 272 -27.39 31.16 -8.61
CA ILE A 272 -28.52 31.91 -9.17
C ILE A 272 -29.42 30.93 -9.94
N GLY A 273 -30.46 30.42 -9.28
CA GLY A 273 -31.39 29.45 -9.87
C GLY A 273 -30.68 28.14 -10.25
N LYS A 274 -30.63 27.82 -11.55
CA LYS A 274 -29.92 26.64 -12.08
C LYS A 274 -28.50 26.93 -12.58
N THR A 275 -27.99 28.12 -12.26
CA THR A 275 -26.66 28.59 -12.65
C THR A 275 -25.79 28.77 -11.42
N SER A 276 -24.55 28.31 -11.47
CA SER A 276 -23.52 28.61 -10.47
C SER A 276 -22.32 29.28 -11.12
N VAL A 277 -21.77 30.30 -10.47
CA VAL A 277 -20.53 30.98 -10.88
C VAL A 277 -19.67 31.15 -9.64
N GLY A 278 -18.41 30.72 -9.68
CA GLY A 278 -17.52 30.79 -8.53
C GLY A 278 -16.15 31.36 -8.88
N LEU A 279 -15.66 32.31 -8.10
CA LEU A 279 -14.29 32.81 -8.19
C LEU A 279 -13.48 32.26 -7.01
N ARG A 280 -12.33 31.66 -7.29
CA ARG A 280 -11.44 31.04 -6.29
C ARG A 280 -10.01 31.57 -6.46
N TYR A 281 -9.36 31.86 -5.35
CA TYR A 281 -7.94 32.18 -5.24
C TYR A 281 -7.28 31.15 -4.33
N GLU A 282 -6.24 30.49 -4.82
CA GLU A 282 -5.45 29.52 -4.08
C GLU A 282 -3.97 29.89 -4.18
N SER A 283 -3.25 29.88 -3.07
CA SER A 283 -1.82 30.17 -3.03
C SER A 283 -1.14 29.24 -2.04
N VAL A 284 -0.04 28.62 -2.45
CA VAL A 284 0.71 27.64 -1.67
C VAL A 284 2.17 28.03 -1.73
N ALA A 285 2.74 28.34 -0.58
CA ALA A 285 4.12 28.80 -0.48
C ALA A 285 5.12 27.76 -1.05
N PRO A 286 6.29 28.21 -1.54
CA PRO A 286 7.38 27.31 -1.86
C PRO A 286 7.74 26.44 -0.66
N ASP A 287 8.10 25.18 -0.92
CA ASP A 287 8.46 24.18 0.10
C ASP A 287 7.38 23.85 1.14
N TYR A 288 6.16 24.37 0.99
CA TYR A 288 5.03 23.88 1.78
C TYR A 288 4.90 22.37 1.59
N LYS A 289 4.88 21.64 2.70
CA LYS A 289 4.76 20.19 2.72
C LYS A 289 3.98 19.76 3.94
N THR A 290 3.06 18.81 3.76
CA THR A 290 2.45 18.07 4.87
C THR A 290 2.89 16.61 4.80
N LEU A 291 3.17 16.00 5.94
CA LEU A 291 3.41 14.54 6.04
C LEU A 291 2.10 13.73 6.14
N GLY A 292 0.95 14.41 6.04
CA GLY A 292 -0.40 13.84 6.11
C GLY A 292 -1.06 13.57 4.76
N ALA A 293 -0.33 13.69 3.65
CA ALA A 293 -0.82 13.43 2.30
C ALA A 293 0.26 12.72 1.45
N TYR A 294 -0.16 11.95 0.44
CA TYR A 294 0.77 11.27 -0.48
C TYR A 294 1.43 12.23 -1.47
N TYR A 295 0.66 13.18 -1.99
CA TYR A 295 1.09 14.14 -3.00
C TYR A 295 0.56 15.53 -2.64
N PHE A 296 1.36 16.55 -2.91
CA PHE A 296 1.00 17.93 -2.64
C PHE A 296 1.73 18.84 -3.63
N VAL A 297 1.02 19.80 -4.21
CA VAL A 297 1.58 20.80 -5.14
C VAL A 297 1.95 22.04 -4.32
N ASN A 298 3.21 22.46 -4.37
CA ASN A 298 3.70 23.66 -3.70
C ASN A 298 4.24 24.68 -4.70
N ASP A 299 4.61 25.86 -4.20
CA ASP A 299 5.06 26.98 -5.03
C ASP A 299 4.07 27.29 -6.16
N MET A 300 2.81 27.55 -5.79
CA MET A 300 1.74 27.74 -6.76
C MET A 300 0.77 28.81 -6.30
N GLU A 301 0.43 29.74 -7.18
CA GLU A 301 -0.74 30.60 -7.05
C GLU A 301 -1.68 30.34 -8.22
N ASN A 302 -2.98 30.26 -7.96
CA ASN A 302 -4.00 29.98 -8.95
C ASN A 302 -5.27 30.82 -8.69
N ILE A 303 -5.75 31.50 -9.73
CA ILE A 303 -7.02 32.22 -9.72
C ILE A 303 -7.94 31.52 -10.71
N THR A 304 -9.07 30.98 -10.26
CA THR A 304 -9.98 30.20 -11.10
C THR A 304 -11.39 30.76 -11.06
N LEU A 305 -11.99 30.97 -12.23
CA LEU A 305 -13.41 31.21 -12.44
C LEU A 305 -14.06 29.89 -12.87
N ASN A 306 -15.03 29.42 -12.09
CA ASN A 306 -15.85 28.26 -12.37
C ASN A 306 -17.25 28.70 -12.76
N GLY A 307 -17.89 28.00 -13.69
CA GLY A 307 -19.27 28.27 -14.10
C GLY A 307 -20.01 26.99 -14.43
N SER A 308 -21.28 26.90 -14.06
CA SER A 308 -22.19 25.87 -14.57
C SER A 308 -23.59 26.43 -14.75
N MET A 309 -24.32 25.96 -15.76
CA MET A 309 -25.67 26.40 -16.07
C MET A 309 -26.49 25.27 -16.67
N HIS A 310 -27.77 25.23 -16.31
CA HIS A 310 -28.76 24.39 -16.98
C HIS A 310 -29.73 25.29 -17.75
N LEU A 311 -29.72 25.17 -19.08
CA LEU A 311 -30.58 25.91 -20.00
C LEU A 311 -31.72 25.01 -20.49
N PHE A 312 -32.77 25.62 -21.04
CA PHE A 312 -33.91 24.93 -21.69
C PHE A 312 -34.52 23.82 -20.82
N GLN A 313 -34.93 24.17 -19.59
CA GLN A 313 -35.50 23.24 -18.60
C GLN A 313 -34.58 22.07 -18.20
N GLY A 314 -33.28 22.14 -18.51
CA GLY A 314 -32.30 21.08 -18.20
C GLY A 314 -31.87 20.24 -19.41
N ASN A 315 -32.39 20.54 -20.60
CA ASN A 315 -31.97 19.85 -21.82
C ASN A 315 -30.52 20.17 -22.21
N VAL A 316 -30.00 21.33 -21.81
CA VAL A 316 -28.60 21.70 -22.06
C VAL A 316 -27.92 22.03 -20.73
N MET A 317 -26.88 21.28 -20.39
CA MET A 317 -25.98 21.56 -19.28
C MET A 317 -24.64 22.05 -19.84
N ILE A 318 -24.19 23.21 -19.39
CA ILE A 318 -22.86 23.74 -19.70
C ILE A 318 -22.14 23.91 -18.38
N SER A 319 -20.90 23.43 -18.29
CA SER A 319 -20.03 23.66 -17.15
C SER A 319 -18.61 23.93 -17.63
N GLY A 320 -17.86 24.72 -16.89
CA GLY A 320 -16.49 25.01 -17.25
C GLY A 320 -15.73 25.70 -16.13
N SER A 321 -14.42 25.74 -16.30
CA SER A 321 -13.51 26.46 -15.45
C SER A 321 -12.42 27.10 -16.30
N ILE A 322 -11.97 28.28 -15.91
CA ILE A 322 -10.79 28.93 -16.48
C ILE A 322 -10.00 29.54 -15.34
N GLY A 323 -8.71 29.27 -15.30
CA GLY A 323 -7.85 29.78 -14.26
C GLY A 323 -6.46 30.14 -14.77
N LYS A 324 -5.85 31.10 -14.10
CA LYS A 324 -4.48 31.53 -14.32
C LYS A 324 -3.64 31.06 -13.14
N GLN A 325 -2.68 30.19 -13.43
CA GLN A 325 -1.76 29.62 -12.44
C GLN A 325 -0.34 30.10 -12.71
N ARG A 326 0.39 30.46 -11.66
CA ARG A 326 1.82 30.76 -11.71
C ARG A 326 2.59 30.04 -10.60
N ASP A 327 3.88 29.82 -10.82
CA ASP A 327 4.82 29.35 -9.79
C ASP A 327 5.86 30.42 -9.45
N ASN A 328 6.90 30.03 -8.72
CA ASN A 328 8.04 30.85 -8.33
C ASN A 328 7.67 32.06 -7.46
N LEU A 329 6.85 31.85 -6.43
CA LEU A 329 6.33 32.91 -5.58
C LEU A 329 7.44 33.67 -4.83
N ASN A 330 8.58 33.02 -4.56
CA ASN A 330 9.73 33.62 -3.87
C ASN A 330 10.87 34.05 -4.83
N GLY A 331 10.70 33.95 -6.15
CA GLY A 331 11.74 34.31 -7.12
C GLY A 331 13.01 33.43 -7.07
N GLN A 332 12.99 32.31 -6.35
CA GLN A 332 14.13 31.41 -6.17
C GLN A 332 14.39 30.52 -7.40
N LYS A 333 13.35 30.22 -8.17
CA LYS A 333 13.50 29.56 -9.45
C LYS A 333 14.03 30.59 -10.44
N ILE A 334 15.07 30.20 -11.20
CA ILE A 334 15.64 31.00 -12.29
C ILE A 334 14.56 31.39 -13.31
N LYS A 335 13.49 30.59 -13.44
CA LYS A 335 12.41 30.83 -14.39
C LYS A 335 11.05 30.58 -13.75
N GLN A 336 10.14 31.51 -13.96
CA GLN A 336 8.74 31.46 -13.54
C GLN A 336 7.86 30.82 -14.64
N SER A 337 6.92 29.99 -14.22
CA SER A 337 5.83 29.44 -14.99
C SER A 337 4.58 30.28 -14.80
N ASN A 338 3.86 30.51 -15.90
CA ASN A 338 2.57 31.17 -15.92
C ASN A 338 1.72 30.48 -16.99
N GLN A 339 0.56 29.95 -16.62
CA GLN A 339 -0.28 29.13 -17.47
C GLN A 339 -1.76 29.45 -17.28
N TRP A 340 -2.51 29.33 -18.37
CA TRP A 340 -3.96 29.30 -18.34
C TRP A 340 -4.42 27.84 -18.37
N VAL A 341 -5.16 27.43 -17.35
CA VAL A 341 -5.75 26.10 -17.21
C VAL A 341 -7.26 26.25 -17.34
N GLY A 342 -7.87 25.51 -18.23
CA GLY A 342 -9.28 25.64 -18.53
C GLY A 342 -9.91 24.31 -18.91
N SER A 343 -11.20 24.21 -18.64
CA SER A 343 -12.03 23.11 -19.08
C SER A 343 -13.44 23.60 -19.39
N MET A 344 -14.09 22.93 -20.34
CA MET A 344 -15.48 23.19 -20.70
C MET A 344 -16.13 21.85 -21.04
N ASN A 345 -17.35 21.64 -20.54
CA ASN A 345 -18.17 20.47 -20.80
C ASN A 345 -19.57 20.97 -21.17
N VAL A 346 -20.10 20.44 -22.27
CA VAL A 346 -21.44 20.71 -22.78
C VAL A 346 -22.14 19.36 -22.95
N SER A 347 -23.34 19.24 -22.40
CA SER A 347 -24.21 18.09 -22.60
C SER A 347 -25.58 18.61 -23.03
N ALA A 348 -26.05 18.19 -24.21
CA ALA A 348 -27.27 18.64 -24.82
C ALA A 348 -28.14 17.44 -25.24
N LYS A 349 -29.30 17.29 -24.61
CA LYS A 349 -30.40 16.46 -25.11
C LYS A 349 -31.19 17.29 -26.11
N VAL A 350 -30.79 17.22 -27.38
CA VAL A 350 -31.37 18.03 -28.46
C VAL A 350 -32.82 17.64 -28.71
N ASN A 351 -33.12 16.34 -28.70
CA ASN A 351 -34.48 15.80 -28.69
C ASN A 351 -34.51 14.44 -27.96
N GLN A 352 -35.62 13.71 -27.99
CA GLN A 352 -35.74 12.42 -27.29
C GLN A 352 -34.80 11.33 -27.85
N SER A 353 -34.40 11.45 -29.12
CA SER A 353 -33.58 10.48 -29.84
C SER A 353 -32.13 10.93 -30.02
N PHE A 354 -31.78 12.18 -29.74
CA PHE A 354 -30.45 12.72 -30.04
C PHE A 354 -29.83 13.43 -28.84
N THR A 355 -28.68 12.92 -28.41
CA THR A 355 -27.85 13.52 -27.37
C THR A 355 -26.46 13.83 -27.90
N LEU A 356 -25.99 15.04 -27.63
CA LEU A 356 -24.65 15.52 -27.93
C LEU A 356 -23.94 15.82 -26.62
N THR A 357 -22.73 15.30 -26.45
CA THR A 357 -21.82 15.68 -25.38
C THR A 357 -20.49 16.11 -25.97
N GLY A 358 -19.95 17.21 -25.48
CA GLY A 358 -18.69 17.79 -25.91
C GLY A 358 -17.88 18.23 -24.70
N SER A 359 -16.59 17.97 -24.69
CA SER A 359 -15.68 18.46 -23.67
C SER A 359 -14.36 18.93 -24.26
N TYR A 360 -13.78 19.91 -23.59
CA TYR A 360 -12.47 20.47 -23.86
C TYR A 360 -11.73 20.66 -22.54
N SER A 361 -10.45 20.35 -22.49
CA SER A 361 -9.58 20.75 -21.38
C SER A 361 -8.17 21.03 -21.85
N ASN A 362 -7.48 21.96 -21.21
CA ASN A 362 -6.05 22.16 -21.38
C ASN A 362 -5.33 22.10 -20.02
N PHE A 363 -4.47 21.10 -19.85
CA PHE A 363 -3.59 20.99 -18.70
C PHE A 363 -2.16 21.26 -19.13
N THR A 364 -1.34 21.77 -18.23
CA THR A 364 0.08 21.98 -18.51
C THR A 364 0.88 21.56 -17.29
N MET A 365 1.94 20.80 -17.54
CA MET A 365 2.88 20.32 -16.55
C MET A 365 4.25 20.91 -16.85
N PHE A 366 4.95 21.31 -15.79
CA PHE A 366 6.31 21.84 -15.88
C PHE A 366 7.24 20.94 -15.09
N THR A 367 8.38 20.60 -15.69
CA THR A 367 9.48 19.96 -14.98
C THR A 367 10.73 20.79 -15.23
N ASN A 368 11.16 21.52 -14.21
CA ASN A 368 12.43 22.22 -14.24
C ASN A 368 13.50 21.30 -13.63
N LYS A 369 14.45 20.85 -14.45
CA LYS A 369 15.65 20.16 -13.94
C LYS A 369 16.75 21.20 -13.79
N GLN A 370 17.05 21.59 -12.55
CA GLN A 370 18.29 22.30 -12.26
C GLN A 370 19.41 21.27 -12.11
N THR A 371 20.52 21.46 -12.83
CA THR A 371 21.80 20.89 -12.45
C THR A 371 22.40 21.77 -11.36
N ASN A 372 22.89 21.16 -10.28
CA ASN A 372 23.52 21.89 -9.18
C ASN A 372 24.78 22.61 -9.72
N PRO A 373 24.95 23.93 -9.50
CA PRO A 373 26.16 24.63 -9.95
C PRO A 373 27.45 24.00 -9.41
N PHE A 374 27.43 23.39 -8.21
CA PHE A 374 28.58 22.66 -7.67
C PHE A 374 28.85 21.30 -8.38
N GLU A 375 27.82 20.63 -8.91
CA GLU A 375 28.03 19.44 -9.78
C GLU A 375 28.67 19.82 -11.11
N LYS A 376 28.34 21.01 -11.63
CA LYS A 376 28.88 21.56 -12.88
C LYS A 376 30.35 21.99 -12.73
N LEU A 377 30.72 22.50 -11.56
CA LEU A 377 32.11 22.84 -11.18
C LEU A 377 32.98 21.61 -10.89
N ASN A 378 32.43 20.59 -10.23
CA ASN A 378 33.20 19.40 -9.82
C ASN A 378 33.31 18.33 -10.91
N ASN A 379 32.48 18.36 -11.96
CA ASN A 379 32.53 17.41 -13.08
C ASN A 379 32.43 18.10 -14.45
N PRO A 380 33.41 18.95 -14.83
CA PRO A 380 33.36 19.72 -16.08
C PRO A 380 33.34 18.83 -17.33
N GLN A 381 33.90 17.61 -17.24
CA GLN A 381 33.96 16.63 -18.33
C GLN A 381 32.58 16.00 -18.68
N LEU A 382 31.59 16.06 -17.78
CA LEU A 382 30.23 15.54 -18.04
C LEU A 382 29.30 16.58 -18.68
N TYR A 383 29.73 17.84 -18.78
CA TYR A 383 28.93 18.97 -19.24
C TYR A 383 29.75 19.85 -20.21
N GLU A 384 30.30 19.26 -21.27
CA GLU A 384 31.12 19.95 -22.29
C GLU A 384 30.39 21.10 -23.03
N GLN A 385 29.08 21.24 -22.86
CA GLN A 385 28.34 22.41 -23.33
C GLN A 385 27.68 23.15 -22.16
N PRO A 386 27.67 24.50 -22.16
CA PRO A 386 26.89 25.27 -21.20
C PRO A 386 25.39 25.03 -21.46
N GLN A 387 24.85 23.95 -20.89
CA GLN A 387 23.41 23.76 -20.80
C GLN A 387 22.92 24.70 -19.69
N ASP A 388 22.52 25.91 -20.08
CA ASP A 388 21.62 26.74 -19.28
C ASP A 388 20.36 25.94 -18.97
N SER A 389 19.79 26.11 -17.77
CA SER A 389 18.69 25.30 -17.24
C SER A 389 17.64 24.95 -18.31
N ILE A 390 17.54 23.66 -18.62
CA ILE A 390 16.63 23.15 -19.64
C ILE A 390 15.19 23.24 -19.13
N ARG A 391 14.36 24.07 -19.77
CA ARG A 391 12.93 24.23 -19.43
C ARG A 391 12.12 23.14 -20.11
N TYR A 392 11.55 22.18 -19.39
CA TYR A 392 10.55 21.27 -19.96
C TYR A 392 9.14 21.74 -19.60
N ARG A 393 8.34 22.09 -20.62
CA ARG A 393 6.91 22.39 -20.50
C ARG A 393 6.12 21.39 -21.34
N GLN A 394 5.27 20.59 -20.71
CA GLN A 394 4.33 19.72 -21.40
C GLN A 394 2.94 20.35 -21.36
N VAL A 395 2.38 20.68 -22.51
CA VAL A 395 0.99 21.17 -22.64
C VAL A 395 0.15 20.03 -23.19
N SER A 396 -0.88 19.60 -22.46
CA SER A 396 -1.87 18.62 -22.94
C SER A 396 -3.21 19.31 -23.21
N GLN A 397 -3.78 19.04 -24.38
CA GLN A 397 -5.11 19.48 -24.78
C GLN A 397 -5.94 18.26 -25.11
N ASN A 398 -7.14 18.19 -24.53
CA ASN A 398 -8.07 17.10 -24.78
C ASN A 398 -9.38 17.69 -25.30
N VAL A 399 -9.86 17.14 -26.41
CA VAL A 399 -11.21 17.40 -26.94
C VAL A 399 -11.91 16.04 -26.99
N ALA A 400 -13.13 15.94 -26.50
CA ALA A 400 -13.98 14.78 -26.72
C ALA A 400 -15.35 15.21 -27.20
N VAL A 401 -15.88 14.53 -28.20
CA VAL A 401 -17.23 14.73 -28.73
C VAL A 401 -17.88 13.36 -28.82
N ASN A 402 -19.07 13.21 -28.25
CA ASN A 402 -19.86 12.00 -28.35
C ASN A 402 -21.28 12.37 -28.77
N LEU A 403 -21.71 11.74 -29.85
CA LEU A 403 -23.02 11.87 -30.46
C LEU A 403 -23.71 10.52 -30.28
N ALA A 404 -24.88 10.49 -29.67
CA ALA A 404 -25.70 9.29 -29.60
C ALA A 404 -27.07 9.58 -30.20
N TYR A 405 -27.45 8.74 -31.17
CA TYR A 405 -28.71 8.82 -31.89
C TYR A 405 -29.47 7.49 -31.76
N THR A 406 -30.67 7.55 -31.20
CA THR A 406 -31.61 6.42 -31.10
C THR A 406 -32.44 6.37 -32.37
N LEU A 407 -32.14 5.41 -33.25
CA LEU A 407 -32.86 5.22 -34.52
C LEU A 407 -34.26 4.64 -34.27
N SER A 408 -34.36 3.70 -33.33
CA SER A 408 -35.60 3.09 -32.85
C SER A 408 -35.40 2.57 -31.42
N GLU A 409 -36.46 2.06 -30.78
CA GLU A 409 -36.36 1.52 -29.41
C GLU A 409 -35.28 0.44 -29.24
N ASN A 410 -34.91 -0.25 -30.32
CA ASN A 410 -33.97 -1.36 -30.34
C ASN A 410 -32.66 -1.04 -31.08
N GLN A 411 -32.46 0.19 -31.54
CA GLN A 411 -31.31 0.56 -32.38
C GLN A 411 -30.71 1.89 -31.95
N GLN A 412 -29.42 1.87 -31.64
CA GLN A 412 -28.68 3.07 -31.25
C GLN A 412 -27.37 3.18 -32.03
N LEU A 413 -27.12 4.36 -32.60
CA LEU A 413 -25.86 4.73 -33.23
C LEU A 413 -25.11 5.71 -32.33
N THR A 414 -23.86 5.39 -32.01
CA THR A 414 -22.96 6.27 -31.26
C THR A 414 -21.74 6.59 -32.09
N LEU A 415 -21.42 7.88 -32.22
CA LEU A 415 -20.18 8.37 -32.81
C LEU A 415 -19.36 9.03 -31.71
N ASN A 416 -18.12 8.59 -31.53
CA ASN A 416 -17.19 9.21 -30.60
C ASN A 416 -15.96 9.73 -31.34
N TYR A 417 -15.53 10.92 -30.98
CA TYR A 417 -14.28 11.51 -31.44
C TYR A 417 -13.53 12.06 -30.24
N THR A 418 -12.25 11.72 -30.13
CA THR A 418 -11.36 12.27 -29.12
C THR A 418 -10.06 12.73 -29.76
N LEU A 419 -9.58 13.91 -29.36
CA LEU A 419 -8.26 14.43 -29.68
C LEU A 419 -7.50 14.59 -28.37
N ASN A 420 -6.34 13.95 -28.26
CA ASN A 420 -5.40 14.15 -27.17
C ASN A 420 -4.10 14.69 -27.78
N ASP A 421 -3.78 15.95 -27.53
CA ASP A 421 -2.59 16.62 -28.08
C ASP A 421 -1.65 17.00 -26.94
N VAL A 422 -0.43 16.46 -26.96
CA VAL A 422 0.59 16.67 -25.93
C VAL A 422 1.82 17.28 -26.60
N VAL A 423 2.18 18.49 -26.18
CA VAL A 423 3.30 19.24 -26.74
C VAL A 423 4.32 19.50 -25.64
N ASN A 424 5.46 18.82 -25.73
CA ASN A 424 6.66 19.05 -24.96
C ASN A 424 7.50 20.15 -25.61
N ARG A 425 7.65 21.26 -24.92
CA ARG A 425 8.53 22.37 -25.25
C ARG A 425 9.76 22.32 -24.39
N GLU A 426 10.92 22.40 -25.02
CA GLU A 426 12.21 22.56 -24.39
C GLU A 426 12.72 23.98 -24.64
N ASN A 427 12.85 24.81 -23.61
CA ASN A 427 13.20 26.24 -23.78
C ASN A 427 12.31 26.99 -24.79
N GLU A 428 11.00 26.72 -24.77
CA GLU A 428 9.99 27.21 -25.74
C GLU A 428 10.11 26.65 -27.15
N ILE A 429 11.14 25.87 -27.44
CA ILE A 429 11.34 25.21 -28.72
C ILE A 429 10.70 23.83 -28.64
N VAL A 430 9.80 23.54 -29.59
CA VAL A 430 9.30 22.17 -29.75
C VAL A 430 10.37 21.39 -30.51
N ARG A 431 11.18 20.60 -29.79
CA ARG A 431 12.16 19.73 -30.43
C ARG A 431 11.46 18.63 -31.23
N ARG A 432 12.11 18.14 -32.28
CA ARG A 432 11.62 17.03 -33.12
C ARG A 432 11.33 15.81 -32.24
N GLY A 433 10.09 15.33 -32.22
CA GLY A 433 9.62 14.24 -31.36
C GLY A 433 8.96 14.69 -30.04
N GLY A 434 8.91 16.00 -29.78
CA GLY A 434 8.24 16.59 -28.63
C GLY A 434 6.72 16.74 -28.78
N ILE A 435 6.11 16.28 -29.86
CA ILE A 435 4.66 16.31 -30.06
C ILE A 435 4.14 14.87 -30.06
N SER A 436 3.11 14.64 -29.25
CA SER A 436 2.33 13.41 -29.22
C SER A 436 0.85 13.75 -29.39
N ARG A 437 0.30 13.51 -30.57
CA ARG A 437 -1.09 13.83 -30.92
C ARG A 437 -1.84 12.57 -31.32
N PHE A 438 -2.99 12.32 -30.70
CA PHE A 438 -3.82 11.14 -30.93
C PHE A 438 -5.24 11.58 -31.27
N HIS A 439 -5.69 11.25 -32.48
CA HIS A 439 -7.08 11.34 -32.88
C HIS A 439 -7.67 9.94 -32.80
N ASN A 440 -8.73 9.75 -32.03
CA ASN A 440 -9.48 8.50 -32.01
C ASN A 440 -10.92 8.79 -32.45
N ALA A 441 -11.38 8.11 -33.47
CA ALA A 441 -12.76 8.13 -33.92
C ALA A 441 -13.33 6.71 -33.81
N GLY A 442 -14.58 6.61 -33.36
CA GLY A 442 -15.29 5.35 -33.25
C GLY A 442 -16.73 5.48 -33.71
N ILE A 443 -17.21 4.43 -34.35
CA ILE A 443 -18.60 4.25 -34.72
C ILE A 443 -19.08 2.97 -34.05
N HIS A 444 -20.14 3.05 -33.26
CA HIS A 444 -20.73 1.92 -32.56
C HIS A 444 -22.21 1.86 -32.90
N TYR A 445 -22.68 0.71 -33.39
CA TYR A 445 -24.07 0.50 -33.71
C TYR A 445 -24.60 -0.63 -32.83
N SER A 446 -25.49 -0.34 -31.91
CA SER A 446 -26.05 -1.31 -30.97
C SER A 446 -27.44 -1.75 -31.47
N LEU A 447 -27.55 -3.04 -31.76
CA LEU A 447 -28.80 -3.73 -32.06
C LEU A 447 -29.24 -4.50 -30.81
N LEU A 448 -30.44 -4.22 -30.32
CA LEU A 448 -31.05 -4.91 -29.19
C LEU A 448 -32.20 -5.79 -29.68
N PHE A 449 -32.24 -7.03 -29.21
CA PHE A 449 -33.28 -8.02 -29.46
C PHE A 449 -33.89 -8.39 -28.10
N PRO A 450 -34.88 -7.60 -27.60
CA PRO A 450 -35.36 -7.75 -26.23
C PRO A 450 -36.02 -9.11 -25.95
N ASN A 451 -36.75 -9.66 -26.92
CA ASN A 451 -37.44 -10.95 -26.78
C ASN A 451 -36.46 -12.11 -26.60
N GLU A 452 -35.28 -12.01 -27.23
CA GLU A 452 -34.20 -12.98 -27.20
C GLU A 452 -33.14 -12.66 -26.12
N GLN A 453 -33.31 -11.56 -25.39
CA GLN A 453 -32.35 -10.97 -24.45
C GLN A 453 -30.92 -10.90 -25.02
N LEU A 454 -30.81 -10.50 -26.28
CA LEU A 454 -29.58 -10.49 -27.07
C LEU A 454 -29.25 -9.05 -27.49
N SER A 455 -27.98 -8.67 -27.43
CA SER A 455 -27.46 -7.43 -27.99
C SER A 455 -26.26 -7.73 -28.87
N VAL A 456 -26.23 -7.12 -30.05
CA VAL A 456 -25.13 -7.22 -31.00
C VAL A 456 -24.65 -5.81 -31.31
N THR A 457 -23.40 -5.53 -31.00
CA THR A 457 -22.79 -4.21 -31.16
C THR A 457 -21.55 -4.29 -32.07
N PRO A 458 -21.73 -4.27 -33.40
CA PRO A 458 -20.63 -3.99 -34.31
C PRO A 458 -20.09 -2.57 -34.11
N SER A 459 -18.79 -2.44 -34.31
CA SER A 459 -18.09 -1.16 -34.18
C SER A 459 -16.87 -1.10 -35.06
N LEU A 460 -16.48 0.12 -35.42
CA LEU A 460 -15.27 0.42 -36.16
C LEU A 460 -14.51 1.50 -35.41
N ASN A 461 -13.25 1.24 -35.10
CA ASN A 461 -12.38 2.19 -34.43
C ASN A 461 -11.23 2.58 -35.35
N TYR A 462 -10.90 3.87 -35.33
CA TYR A 462 -9.79 4.45 -36.05
C TYR A 462 -8.99 5.37 -35.13
N THR A 463 -7.70 5.10 -35.02
CA THR A 463 -6.76 5.95 -34.29
C THR A 463 -5.69 6.41 -35.25
N HIS A 464 -5.53 7.72 -35.38
CA HIS A 464 -4.40 8.33 -36.06
C HIS A 464 -3.52 9.02 -35.03
N ASN A 465 -2.27 8.61 -34.93
CA ASN A 465 -1.35 9.18 -33.98
C ASN A 465 -0.05 9.69 -34.62
N TRP A 466 0.48 10.72 -33.97
CA TRP A 466 1.82 11.25 -34.20
C TRP A 466 2.52 11.18 -32.85
N ALA A 467 3.54 10.36 -32.69
CA ALA A 467 4.26 10.24 -31.42
C ALA A 467 5.74 10.01 -31.69
N ALA A 468 6.63 10.69 -30.94
CA ALA A 468 8.08 10.43 -30.96
C ALA A 468 8.72 10.36 -32.36
N ARG A 469 8.23 11.20 -33.30
CA ARG A 469 8.67 11.30 -34.73
C ARG A 469 8.09 10.25 -35.68
N GLU A 470 7.25 9.35 -35.19
CA GLU A 470 6.54 8.37 -36.01
C GLU A 470 5.08 8.77 -36.19
N LYS A 471 4.55 8.45 -37.36
CA LYS A 471 3.12 8.48 -37.63
C LYS A 471 2.65 7.05 -37.58
N SER A 472 1.59 6.75 -36.85
CA SER A 472 0.94 5.46 -36.99
C SER A 472 -0.57 5.59 -37.09
N GLN A 473 -1.14 4.65 -37.82
CA GLN A 473 -2.57 4.53 -38.05
C GLN A 473 -3.00 3.16 -37.58
N ILE A 474 -3.98 3.14 -36.69
CA ILE A 474 -4.61 1.92 -36.20
C ILE A 474 -6.04 1.94 -36.68
N PHE A 475 -6.46 0.91 -37.41
CA PHE A 475 -7.86 0.74 -37.76
C PHE A 475 -8.28 -0.69 -37.46
N GLY A 476 -9.53 -0.87 -37.08
CA GLY A 476 -9.99 -2.19 -36.72
C GLY A 476 -11.50 -2.30 -36.51
N PRO A 477 -12.14 -3.31 -37.12
CA PRO A 477 -13.49 -3.67 -36.73
C PRO A 477 -13.49 -4.39 -35.38
N SER A 478 -14.60 -4.25 -34.66
CA SER A 478 -14.90 -5.02 -33.47
C SER A 478 -16.37 -5.39 -33.43
N ILE A 479 -16.68 -6.51 -32.80
CA ILE A 479 -18.05 -6.94 -32.55
C ILE A 479 -18.15 -7.41 -31.12
N LEU A 480 -19.23 -7.03 -30.45
CA LEU A 480 -19.58 -7.52 -29.12
C LEU A 480 -20.99 -8.12 -29.19
N VAL A 481 -21.11 -9.39 -28.84
CA VAL A 481 -22.38 -10.09 -28.71
C VAL A 481 -22.60 -10.37 -27.24
N THR A 482 -23.70 -9.87 -26.68
CA THR A 482 -24.09 -10.12 -25.29
C THR A 482 -25.43 -10.81 -25.28
N LYS A 483 -25.56 -11.92 -24.54
CA LYS A 483 -26.81 -12.66 -24.41
C LYS A 483 -27.04 -13.09 -22.97
N SER A 484 -28.25 -12.82 -22.48
CA SER A 484 -28.76 -13.40 -21.25
C SER A 484 -29.46 -14.74 -21.51
N PHE A 485 -29.33 -15.65 -20.57
CA PHE A 485 -29.97 -16.97 -20.56
C PHE A 485 -30.60 -17.22 -19.18
N PHE A 486 -31.55 -18.16 -19.15
CA PHE A 486 -32.21 -18.63 -17.92
C PHE A 486 -32.87 -17.50 -17.11
N GLU A 487 -33.66 -16.64 -17.77
CA GLU A 487 -34.30 -15.47 -17.14
C GLU A 487 -33.26 -14.56 -16.47
N ASP A 488 -32.26 -14.13 -17.24
CA ASP A 488 -31.15 -13.27 -16.80
C ASP A 488 -30.24 -13.82 -15.69
N LYS A 489 -30.35 -15.11 -15.35
CA LYS A 489 -29.43 -15.75 -14.39
C LYS A 489 -28.03 -15.96 -14.97
N LEU A 490 -27.88 -16.10 -16.28
CA LEU A 490 -26.57 -16.21 -16.94
C LEU A 490 -26.44 -15.16 -18.03
N SER A 491 -25.62 -14.14 -17.81
CA SER A 491 -25.23 -13.19 -18.86
C SER A 491 -23.89 -13.61 -19.45
N THR A 492 -23.83 -13.77 -20.78
CA THR A 492 -22.59 -14.07 -21.50
C THR A 492 -22.27 -12.96 -22.48
N SER A 493 -21.00 -12.70 -22.69
CA SER A 493 -20.52 -11.75 -23.70
C SER A 493 -19.35 -12.36 -24.46
N LEU A 494 -19.43 -12.35 -25.79
CA LEU A 494 -18.34 -12.72 -26.70
C LEU A 494 -17.99 -11.50 -27.52
N GLY A 495 -16.75 -11.03 -27.37
CA GLY A 495 -16.18 -9.91 -28.11
C GLY A 495 -15.03 -10.37 -28.99
N GLY A 496 -14.98 -9.84 -30.21
CA GLY A 496 -13.83 -9.97 -31.10
C GLY A 496 -13.39 -8.59 -31.56
N ASN A 497 -12.10 -8.32 -31.55
CA ASN A 497 -11.54 -7.16 -32.24
C ASN A 497 -10.32 -7.56 -33.06
N TYR A 498 -10.14 -6.88 -34.18
CA TYR A 498 -8.94 -6.98 -35.00
C TYR A 498 -8.46 -5.58 -35.29
N SER A 499 -7.25 -5.25 -34.89
CA SER A 499 -6.65 -3.94 -35.14
C SER A 499 -5.36 -4.11 -35.94
N ARG A 500 -5.25 -3.38 -37.05
CA ARG A 500 -4.00 -3.27 -37.82
C ARG A 500 -3.39 -1.90 -37.55
N SER A 501 -2.16 -1.90 -37.06
CA SER A 501 -1.33 -0.72 -36.83
C SER A 501 -0.27 -0.63 -37.94
N VAL A 502 -0.22 0.50 -38.63
CA VAL A 502 0.79 0.78 -39.67
C VAL A 502 1.54 2.04 -39.27
N SER A 503 2.86 1.95 -39.16
CA SER A 503 3.77 3.07 -38.96
C SER A 503 4.80 3.14 -40.09
N THR A 504 5.68 4.15 -40.05
CA THR A 504 6.77 4.32 -41.03
C THR A 504 7.71 3.11 -41.11
N HIS A 505 7.98 2.43 -39.98
CA HIS A 505 8.99 1.35 -39.91
C HIS A 505 8.43 0.01 -39.42
N THR A 506 7.19 -0.01 -38.92
CA THR A 506 6.57 -1.19 -38.33
C THR A 506 5.15 -1.38 -38.82
N GLN A 507 4.79 -2.62 -39.13
CA GLN A 507 3.42 -3.04 -39.32
C GLN A 507 3.08 -4.07 -38.27
N ALA A 508 2.04 -3.82 -37.49
CA ALA A 508 1.56 -4.74 -36.49
C ALA A 508 0.09 -5.05 -36.68
N SER A 509 -0.32 -6.24 -36.29
CA SER A 509 -1.72 -6.62 -36.18
C SER A 509 -1.95 -7.27 -34.83
N THR A 510 -3.13 -7.03 -34.28
CA THR A 510 -3.56 -7.64 -33.02
C THR A 510 -4.99 -8.12 -33.19
N ALA A 511 -5.22 -9.38 -32.89
CA ALA A 511 -6.55 -9.96 -32.76
C ALA A 511 -6.82 -10.25 -31.28
N ASN A 512 -7.89 -9.70 -30.72
CA ASN A 512 -8.31 -10.02 -29.37
C ASN A 512 -9.67 -10.72 -29.37
N ILE A 513 -9.76 -11.80 -28.61
CA ILE A 513 -10.99 -12.52 -28.32
C ILE A 513 -11.27 -12.34 -26.82
N GLN A 514 -12.46 -11.89 -26.49
CA GLN A 514 -12.90 -11.62 -25.12
C GLN A 514 -14.14 -12.45 -24.82
N LEU A 515 -14.09 -13.24 -23.75
CA LEU A 515 -15.19 -14.02 -23.23
C LEU A 515 -15.52 -13.50 -21.84
N GLY A 516 -16.78 -13.16 -21.61
CA GLY A 516 -17.33 -12.80 -20.31
C GLY A 516 -18.51 -13.70 -19.98
N ALA A 517 -18.60 -14.16 -18.75
CA ALA A 517 -19.78 -14.85 -18.24
C ALA A 517 -20.04 -14.41 -16.80
N GLY A 518 -21.27 -13.97 -16.53
CA GLY A 518 -21.78 -13.67 -15.20
C GLY A 518 -22.93 -14.61 -14.89
N TYR A 519 -22.76 -15.48 -13.89
CA TYR A 519 -23.78 -16.45 -13.49
C TYR A 519 -24.27 -16.15 -12.07
N SER A 520 -25.56 -15.86 -11.94
CA SER A 520 -26.26 -15.58 -10.69
C SER A 520 -27.39 -16.61 -10.47
N PRO A 521 -27.06 -17.89 -10.19
CA PRO A 521 -28.05 -18.97 -10.03
C PRO A 521 -29.05 -18.72 -8.90
N TRP A 522 -28.58 -18.03 -7.87
CA TRP A 522 -29.33 -17.68 -6.67
C TRP A 522 -29.12 -16.19 -6.37
N LYS A 523 -30.12 -15.55 -5.76
CA LYS A 523 -30.13 -14.10 -5.44
C LYS A 523 -28.84 -13.59 -4.76
N ASN A 524 -28.23 -14.45 -3.93
CA ASN A 524 -27.09 -14.11 -3.09
C ASN A 524 -25.73 -14.51 -3.68
N HIS A 525 -25.70 -15.19 -4.83
CA HIS A 525 -24.48 -15.76 -5.40
C HIS A 525 -24.23 -15.18 -6.78
N GLN A 526 -23.02 -14.68 -7.02
CA GLN A 526 -22.59 -14.18 -8.32
C GLN A 526 -21.22 -14.77 -8.66
N PHE A 527 -21.16 -15.51 -9.75
CA PHE A 527 -19.93 -16.03 -10.35
C PHE A 527 -19.60 -15.21 -11.58
N THR A 528 -18.33 -14.87 -11.76
CA THR A 528 -17.86 -14.10 -12.91
C THR A 528 -16.65 -14.79 -13.51
N LEU A 529 -16.65 -14.94 -14.83
CA LEU A 529 -15.52 -15.38 -15.63
C LEU A 529 -15.25 -14.29 -16.67
N SER A 530 -13.99 -13.91 -16.82
CA SER A 530 -13.51 -13.05 -17.90
C SER A 530 -12.24 -13.66 -18.46
N ALA A 531 -12.20 -13.97 -19.74
CA ALA A 531 -11.03 -14.49 -20.41
C ALA A 531 -10.73 -13.62 -21.64
N VAL A 532 -9.51 -13.14 -21.75
CA VAL A 532 -9.02 -12.37 -22.90
C VAL A 532 -7.85 -13.12 -23.50
N GLN A 533 -7.95 -13.43 -24.78
CA GLN A 533 -6.88 -13.99 -25.58
C GLN A 533 -6.46 -12.98 -26.64
N SER A 534 -5.19 -12.62 -26.65
CA SER A 534 -4.58 -11.68 -27.58
C SER A 534 -3.55 -12.40 -28.45
N PHE A 535 -3.60 -12.17 -29.76
CA PHE A 535 -2.60 -12.62 -30.72
C PHE A 535 -2.00 -11.38 -31.37
N ARG A 536 -0.68 -11.22 -31.27
CA ARG A 536 0.06 -10.06 -31.76
C ARG A 536 1.09 -10.52 -32.78
N ASN A 537 1.05 -9.93 -33.96
CA ASN A 537 2.07 -10.08 -34.99
C ASN A 537 2.65 -8.71 -35.29
N SER A 538 3.96 -8.58 -35.30
CA SER A 538 4.66 -7.34 -35.60
C SER A 538 5.78 -7.61 -36.58
N GLN A 539 5.84 -6.82 -37.64
CA GLN A 539 6.90 -6.82 -38.63
C GLN A 539 7.64 -5.50 -38.53
N SER A 540 8.94 -5.56 -38.25
CA SER A 540 9.85 -4.41 -38.19
C SER A 540 11.03 -4.63 -39.13
N GLN A 541 11.86 -3.59 -39.33
CA GLN A 541 13.15 -3.73 -40.02
C GLN A 541 14.07 -4.78 -39.35
N ASN A 542 13.92 -5.01 -38.05
CA ASN A 542 14.74 -5.94 -37.25
C ASN A 542 14.16 -7.36 -37.20
N GLY A 543 13.12 -7.65 -37.99
CA GLY A 543 12.53 -8.98 -38.09
C GLY A 543 11.05 -9.05 -37.69
N TYR A 544 10.53 -10.26 -37.75
CA TYR A 544 9.15 -10.62 -37.47
C TYR A 544 9.03 -11.14 -36.03
N GLN A 545 8.10 -10.58 -35.26
CA GLN A 545 7.80 -10.98 -33.90
C GLN A 545 6.35 -11.46 -33.80
N THR A 546 6.15 -12.58 -33.12
CA THR A 546 4.82 -13.09 -32.77
C THR A 546 4.70 -13.21 -31.26
N GLY A 547 3.54 -12.89 -30.74
CA GLY A 547 3.27 -12.99 -29.32
C GLY A 547 1.82 -13.37 -29.07
N GLN A 548 1.61 -14.05 -27.96
CA GLN A 548 0.28 -14.36 -27.46
C GLN A 548 0.19 -14.04 -25.98
N GLU A 549 -0.98 -13.58 -25.57
CA GLU A 549 -1.24 -13.26 -24.17
C GLU A 549 -2.64 -13.73 -23.79
N SER A 550 -2.74 -14.42 -22.67
CA SER A 550 -3.98 -14.95 -22.12
C SER A 550 -4.16 -14.38 -20.71
N ASN A 551 -5.25 -13.68 -20.48
CA ASN A 551 -5.63 -13.17 -19.17
C ASN A 551 -6.98 -13.78 -18.78
N ILE A 552 -6.98 -14.65 -17.78
CA ILE A 552 -8.17 -15.34 -17.29
C ILE A 552 -8.43 -14.91 -15.85
N SER A 553 -9.61 -14.35 -15.62
CA SER A 553 -10.08 -13.92 -14.31
C SER A 553 -11.33 -14.69 -13.94
N ILE A 554 -11.31 -15.32 -12.78
CA ILE A 554 -12.46 -15.96 -12.15
C ILE A 554 -12.81 -15.23 -10.87
N GLY A 555 -14.09 -15.11 -10.58
CA GLY A 555 -14.60 -14.42 -9.42
C GLY A 555 -15.83 -15.09 -8.86
N TYR A 556 -15.94 -15.10 -7.54
CA TYR A 556 -17.13 -15.49 -6.82
C TYR A 556 -17.43 -14.42 -5.78
N THR A 557 -18.66 -13.92 -5.76
CA THR A 557 -19.15 -12.97 -4.78
C THR A 557 -20.43 -13.53 -4.15
N TYR A 558 -20.42 -13.67 -2.84
CA TYR A 558 -21.60 -13.93 -2.04
C TYR A 558 -22.09 -12.62 -1.44
N ARG A 559 -23.33 -12.22 -1.71
CA ARG A 559 -24.00 -11.06 -1.11
C ARG A 559 -25.11 -11.57 -0.22
N PHE A 560 -25.09 -11.18 1.04
CA PHE A 560 -26.17 -11.50 1.97
C PHE A 560 -26.91 -10.21 2.31
N ASP A 561 -28.19 -10.21 1.98
CA ASP A 561 -29.12 -9.15 2.37
C ASP A 561 -29.20 -9.03 3.89
N LYS A 562 -29.66 -7.87 4.36
CA LYS A 562 -29.85 -7.63 5.80
C LYS A 562 -30.79 -8.67 6.38
N THR A 563 -30.21 -9.59 7.15
CA THR A 563 -30.93 -10.66 7.83
C THR A 563 -30.95 -10.34 9.31
N GLU A 564 -32.14 -10.23 9.87
CA GLU A 564 -32.35 -10.04 11.30
C GLU A 564 -32.35 -11.40 12.01
N ILE A 565 -31.49 -11.55 13.02
CA ILE A 565 -31.35 -12.81 13.77
C ILE A 565 -32.20 -12.68 15.05
N PRO A 566 -33.27 -13.49 15.20
CA PRO A 566 -34.10 -13.45 16.39
C PRO A 566 -33.33 -13.96 17.61
N LEU A 567 -33.62 -13.41 18.79
CA LEU A 567 -33.08 -13.93 20.04
C LEU A 567 -33.56 -15.36 20.28
N PRO A 568 -32.69 -16.29 20.70
CA PRO A 568 -33.12 -17.61 21.13
C PRO A 568 -34.10 -17.45 22.31
N LYS A 569 -35.29 -18.04 22.20
CA LYS A 569 -36.30 -18.03 23.27
C LYS A 569 -35.81 -18.89 24.44
N PHE A 570 -35.13 -18.29 25.41
CA PHE A 570 -34.81 -18.96 26.66
C PHE A 570 -36.08 -19.15 27.49
N LYS A 571 -36.65 -20.36 27.48
CA LYS A 571 -37.69 -20.75 28.45
C LYS A 571 -37.03 -20.91 29.82
N PHE A 572 -37.03 -19.85 30.62
CA PHE A 572 -36.75 -19.99 32.06
C PHE A 572 -37.90 -20.79 32.68
N LYS A 573 -37.66 -22.05 33.05
CA LYS A 573 -38.55 -22.75 33.98
C LYS A 573 -38.52 -21.99 35.31
N LYS A 574 -39.57 -21.24 35.62
CA LYS A 574 -39.83 -20.74 36.97
C LYS A 574 -39.86 -21.96 37.90
N LYS A 575 -38.86 -22.11 38.75
CA LYS A 575 -38.89 -23.09 39.84
C LYS A 575 -39.54 -22.38 41.02
N GLU A 576 -40.81 -22.70 41.25
CA GLU A 576 -41.51 -22.33 42.48
C GLU A 576 -40.71 -22.83 43.69
N THR A 577 -40.58 -21.99 44.71
CA THR A 577 -39.88 -22.29 45.96
C THR A 577 -40.89 -22.68 47.05
N ARG A 578 -40.46 -23.67 47.87
CA ARG A 578 -41.07 -24.25 49.09
C ARG A 578 -42.20 -25.26 48.82
N ASN A 579 -42.16 -26.50 49.33
CA ASN A 579 -42.02 -26.84 50.75
C ASN A 579 -41.76 -28.36 50.99
N LYS A 580 -41.34 -28.67 52.23
CA LYS A 580 -41.36 -29.98 52.96
C LYS A 580 -40.10 -30.86 52.92
N GLU A 581 -39.30 -30.64 53.97
CA GLU A 581 -38.68 -31.69 54.79
C GLU A 581 -39.66 -32.83 55.12
N LYS A 582 -39.08 -34.05 55.20
CA LYS A 582 -39.38 -35.17 56.12
C LYS A 582 -39.42 -36.53 55.41
N ASP A 583 -38.78 -37.47 56.10
CA ASP A 583 -38.94 -38.92 56.06
C ASP A 583 -38.12 -39.74 55.04
N THR A 584 -36.84 -39.88 55.40
CA THR A 584 -36.21 -41.20 55.46
C THR A 584 -36.97 -42.12 56.43
N ARG A 585 -37.55 -43.23 55.93
CA ARG A 585 -37.42 -44.59 56.51
C ARG A 585 -38.41 -45.59 55.89
N ASN A 586 -37.86 -46.70 55.39
CA ASN A 586 -38.15 -48.10 55.73
C ASN A 586 -38.01 -48.96 54.48
N LYS A 587 -36.90 -49.70 54.40
CA LYS A 587 -36.70 -51.04 54.98
C LYS A 587 -37.34 -52.09 54.09
N GLU A 588 -36.48 -53.02 53.66
CA GLU A 588 -36.74 -54.46 53.56
C GLU A 588 -37.82 -54.87 52.54
N LYS A 589 -37.81 -56.00 51.86
CA LYS A 589 -37.08 -57.27 51.91
C LYS A 589 -37.49 -57.95 50.58
N ASP A 590 -36.59 -58.72 49.99
CA ASP A 590 -36.85 -60.10 49.54
C ASP A 590 -35.83 -60.54 48.49
N THR A 591 -34.84 -61.22 49.03
CA THR A 591 -34.14 -62.32 48.36
C THR A 591 -35.11 -63.38 47.84
N SER A 592 -34.69 -64.02 46.75
CA SER A 592 -35.02 -65.41 46.39
C SER A 592 -36.35 -65.65 45.64
N ASN A 593 -36.25 -65.90 44.34
CA ASN A 593 -36.32 -67.29 43.88
C ASN A 593 -35.92 -67.45 42.41
N LYS A 594 -35.04 -68.44 42.20
CA LYS A 594 -35.02 -69.43 41.12
C LYS A 594 -35.35 -68.95 39.70
N GLY A 595 -34.53 -69.23 38.70
CA GLY A 595 -33.57 -70.30 38.61
C GLY A 595 -33.44 -70.70 37.15
N LYS A 596 -32.22 -71.16 36.81
CA LYS A 596 -31.91 -72.09 35.72
C LYS A 596 -32.90 -72.11 34.56
N ASP A 597 -32.76 -71.15 33.68
CA ASP A 597 -32.70 -71.38 32.24
C ASP A 597 -32.25 -70.07 31.59
N ILE A 598 -30.99 -70.03 31.16
CA ILE A 598 -30.38 -69.21 30.09
C ILE A 598 -28.84 -69.41 30.18
N ARG A 599 -28.36 -70.63 30.46
CA ARG A 599 -26.90 -70.93 30.48
C ARG A 599 -26.33 -71.35 29.11
N ASN A 600 -27.06 -71.10 28.02
CA ASN A 600 -26.58 -71.24 26.64
C ASN A 600 -26.77 -69.98 25.76
N LYS A 601 -27.22 -68.83 26.31
CA LYS A 601 -27.09 -67.50 25.64
C LYS A 601 -25.95 -66.64 26.21
N GLU A 602 -25.34 -67.01 27.34
CA GLU A 602 -24.18 -66.31 27.94
C GLU A 602 -22.82 -66.60 27.26
N LYS A 603 -22.74 -67.58 26.35
CA LYS A 603 -21.49 -67.84 25.59
C LYS A 603 -21.35 -66.96 24.35
N ASN A 604 -22.44 -66.70 23.61
CA ASN A 604 -22.40 -65.81 22.44
C ASN A 604 -22.40 -64.30 22.78
N THR A 605 -22.74 -63.93 24.02
CA THR A 605 -22.60 -62.54 24.52
C THR A 605 -21.20 -62.27 25.11
N ARG A 606 -20.49 -63.29 25.62
CA ARG A 606 -19.12 -63.14 26.12
C ARG A 606 -18.07 -62.92 25.03
N ASP A 607 -18.28 -63.44 23.83
CA ASP A 607 -17.34 -63.22 22.72
C ASP A 607 -17.54 -61.83 22.06
N LYS A 608 -18.78 -61.30 22.04
CA LYS A 608 -19.05 -59.90 21.64
C LYS A 608 -18.56 -58.87 22.68
N GLU A 609 -18.60 -59.19 23.98
CA GLU A 609 -18.05 -58.33 25.04
C GLU A 609 -16.51 -58.29 25.05
N LYS A 610 -15.84 -59.35 24.57
CA LYS A 610 -14.37 -59.35 24.43
C LYS A 610 -13.91 -58.48 23.26
N GLU A 611 -14.57 -58.54 22.11
CA GLU A 611 -14.24 -57.67 20.96
C GLU A 611 -14.54 -56.18 21.23
N THR A 612 -15.57 -55.86 22.03
CA THR A 612 -15.85 -54.47 22.44
C THR A 612 -14.85 -53.97 23.49
N ARG A 613 -14.36 -54.82 24.39
CA ARG A 613 -13.31 -54.46 25.37
C ARG A 613 -11.92 -54.27 24.75
N GLU A 614 -11.58 -54.98 23.68
CA GLU A 614 -10.33 -54.74 22.95
C GLU A 614 -10.38 -53.43 22.15
N LYS A 615 -11.52 -53.13 21.50
CA LYS A 615 -11.72 -51.83 20.84
C LYS A 615 -11.72 -50.66 21.82
N GLU A 616 -12.30 -50.82 23.01
CA GLU A 616 -12.26 -49.79 24.07
C GLU A 616 -10.84 -49.55 24.60
N LYS A 617 -10.01 -50.59 24.74
CA LYS A 617 -8.59 -50.45 25.12
C LYS A 617 -7.79 -49.68 24.07
N ASP A 618 -7.97 -50.01 22.78
CA ASP A 618 -7.30 -49.30 21.69
C ASP A 618 -7.71 -47.82 21.59
N THR A 619 -8.98 -47.49 21.85
CA THR A 619 -9.41 -46.08 21.93
C THR A 619 -8.84 -45.37 23.15
N ARG A 620 -8.66 -46.05 24.28
CA ARG A 620 -8.14 -45.47 25.53
C ARG A 620 -6.64 -45.22 25.49
N ASP A 621 -5.90 -46.05 24.76
CA ASP A 621 -4.46 -45.85 24.53
C ASP A 621 -4.22 -44.76 23.46
N LYS A 622 -5.07 -44.66 22.43
CA LYS A 622 -5.08 -43.49 21.51
C LYS A 622 -5.39 -42.18 22.23
N GLU A 623 -6.34 -42.16 23.17
CA GLU A 623 -6.64 -40.97 23.98
C GLU A 623 -5.46 -40.54 24.87
N LYS A 624 -4.74 -41.49 25.48
CA LYS A 624 -3.52 -41.20 26.25
C LYS A 624 -2.41 -40.62 25.39
N ASP A 625 -2.24 -41.11 24.16
CA ASP A 625 -1.25 -40.57 23.23
C ASP A 625 -1.60 -39.16 22.75
N THR A 626 -2.89 -38.86 22.51
CA THR A 626 -3.33 -37.48 22.23
C THR A 626 -3.13 -36.55 23.43
N ARG A 627 -3.37 -37.03 24.65
CA ARG A 627 -3.20 -36.24 25.88
C ARG A 627 -1.72 -35.97 26.22
N ASN A 628 -0.83 -36.88 25.85
CA ASN A 628 0.62 -36.66 25.93
C ASN A 628 1.10 -35.69 24.85
N LYS A 629 0.60 -35.78 23.61
CA LYS A 629 0.89 -34.79 22.55
C LYS A 629 0.42 -33.37 22.90
N GLU A 630 -0.72 -33.22 23.58
CA GLU A 630 -1.20 -31.93 24.09
C GLU A 630 -0.30 -31.37 25.21
N LYS A 631 0.22 -32.21 26.10
CA LYS A 631 1.18 -31.78 27.14
C LYS A 631 2.51 -31.34 26.52
N ASP A 632 2.97 -32.02 25.49
CA ASP A 632 4.21 -31.66 24.78
C ASP A 632 4.07 -30.36 23.97
N THR A 633 2.89 -30.12 23.37
CA THR A 633 2.61 -28.83 22.71
C THR A 633 2.50 -27.69 23.72
N ARG A 634 1.89 -27.92 24.89
CA ARG A 634 1.79 -26.91 25.96
C ARG A 634 3.14 -26.60 26.62
N ASN A 635 4.05 -27.56 26.68
CA ASN A 635 5.43 -27.33 27.13
C ASN A 635 6.24 -26.55 26.07
N LYS A 636 6.08 -26.88 24.78
CA LYS A 636 6.69 -26.09 23.67
C LYS A 636 6.22 -24.63 23.64
N GLU A 637 4.95 -24.36 23.96
CA GLU A 637 4.44 -22.98 24.09
C GLU A 637 5.02 -22.23 25.29
N LYS A 638 5.26 -22.91 26.42
CA LYS A 638 5.94 -22.31 27.58
C LYS A 638 7.40 -21.99 27.28
N ASP A 639 8.10 -22.86 26.55
CA ASP A 639 9.49 -22.66 26.16
C ASP A 639 9.65 -21.53 25.12
N THR A 640 8.71 -21.39 24.19
CA THR A 640 8.69 -20.25 23.24
C THR A 640 8.40 -18.94 23.95
N ARG A 641 7.48 -18.92 24.92
CA ARG A 641 7.17 -17.72 25.72
C ARG A 641 8.31 -17.31 26.66
N ASN A 642 9.09 -18.27 27.16
CA ASN A 642 10.31 -17.99 27.93
C ASN A 642 11.44 -17.47 27.02
N LYS A 643 11.62 -18.05 25.82
CA LYS A 643 12.56 -17.52 24.82
C LYS A 643 12.24 -16.08 24.43
N GLU A 644 10.97 -15.70 24.25
CA GLU A 644 10.56 -14.31 23.96
C GLU A 644 10.86 -13.34 25.11
N LYS A 645 10.71 -13.78 26.37
CA LYS A 645 11.09 -12.96 27.54
C LYS A 645 12.60 -12.75 27.62
N ASP A 646 13.38 -13.76 27.29
CA ASP A 646 14.84 -13.68 27.29
C ASP A 646 15.39 -12.82 26.15
N THR A 647 14.79 -12.86 24.95
CA THR A 647 15.14 -11.92 23.87
C THR A 647 14.79 -10.48 24.24
N ARG A 648 13.62 -10.23 24.84
CA ARG A 648 13.21 -8.89 25.28
C ARG A 648 14.11 -8.33 26.39
N ASN A 649 14.62 -9.19 27.28
CA ASN A 649 15.60 -8.80 28.29
C ASN A 649 17.01 -8.56 27.71
N LYS A 650 17.43 -9.34 26.71
CA LYS A 650 18.68 -9.11 25.96
C LYS A 650 18.64 -7.78 25.19
N GLU A 651 17.51 -7.42 24.58
CA GLU A 651 17.31 -6.13 23.92
C GLU A 651 17.39 -4.95 24.89
N LYS A 652 16.75 -5.05 26.06
CA LYS A 652 16.85 -4.02 27.11
C LYS A 652 18.29 -3.82 27.61
N LYS A 653 19.06 -4.91 27.75
CA LYS A 653 20.49 -4.84 28.09
C LYS A 653 21.33 -4.21 26.97
N LYS A 654 21.08 -4.55 25.70
CA LYS A 654 21.74 -3.92 24.54
C LYS A 654 21.46 -2.41 24.45
N ARG A 655 20.21 -1.97 24.69
CA ARG A 655 19.83 -0.54 24.72
C ARG A 655 20.54 0.25 25.81
N LYS A 656 20.65 -0.30 27.03
CA LYS A 656 21.41 0.34 28.13
C LYS A 656 22.90 0.45 27.82
N LYS A 657 23.50 -0.58 27.21
CA LYS A 657 24.92 -0.58 26.83
C LYS A 657 25.24 0.45 25.74
N LYS A 658 24.34 0.59 24.75
CA LYS A 658 24.50 1.55 23.63
C LYS A 658 24.41 3.01 24.09
N ASN A 659 23.50 3.33 25.02
CA ASN A 659 23.37 4.67 25.60
C ASN A 659 24.57 5.10 26.47
N ASN A 660 25.31 4.15 27.05
CA ASN A 660 26.55 4.46 27.80
C ASN A 660 27.70 4.79 26.84
N ILE A 661 27.86 4.03 25.76
CA ILE A 661 28.91 4.24 24.74
C ILE A 661 28.74 5.61 24.05
N GLU A 662 27.50 6.07 23.85
CA GLU A 662 27.19 7.35 23.21
C GLU A 662 27.45 8.56 24.14
N ARG A 663 27.45 8.35 25.47
CA ARG A 663 27.84 9.36 26.47
C ARG A 663 29.35 9.47 26.62
N GLU A 664 30.06 8.35 26.57
CA GLU A 664 31.53 8.31 26.61
C GLU A 664 32.16 8.98 25.38
N ARG A 665 31.54 8.84 24.20
CA ARG A 665 31.96 9.49 22.93
C ARG A 665 32.06 11.02 22.94
N LYS A 666 31.45 11.73 23.91
CA LYS A 666 31.47 13.20 23.99
C LYS A 666 32.64 13.78 24.80
N ILE A 667 33.47 12.92 25.43
CA ILE A 667 34.49 13.33 26.41
C ILE A 667 35.92 13.02 25.93
N LEU A 668 36.10 12.32 24.80
CA LEU A 668 37.42 11.89 24.31
C LEU A 668 38.22 13.02 23.63
N SER A 669 39.54 12.99 23.82
CA SER A 669 40.51 13.82 23.09
C SER A 669 40.57 13.44 21.59
N PRO A 670 41.09 14.32 20.71
CA PRO A 670 41.19 14.05 19.27
C PRO A 670 41.96 12.76 18.91
N GLU A 671 43.00 12.42 19.66
CA GLU A 671 43.81 11.21 19.46
C GLU A 671 43.03 9.94 19.82
N GLU A 672 42.33 9.95 20.97
CA GLU A 672 41.50 8.82 21.40
C GLU A 672 40.28 8.62 20.46
N LYS A 673 39.76 9.71 19.88
CA LYS A 673 38.69 9.66 18.89
C LYS A 673 39.17 9.01 17.58
N LEU A 674 40.37 9.37 17.12
CA LEU A 674 40.99 8.78 15.94
C LEU A 674 41.24 7.27 16.15
N GLU A 675 41.71 6.88 17.34
CA GLU A 675 41.89 5.48 17.71
C GLU A 675 40.57 4.70 17.80
N GLN A 676 39.52 5.31 18.34
CA GLN A 676 38.19 4.69 18.37
C GLN A 676 37.60 4.54 16.96
N ASP A 677 37.82 5.51 16.08
CA ASP A 677 37.36 5.46 14.69
C ASP A 677 38.10 4.38 13.89
N TYR A 678 39.42 4.22 14.10
CA TYR A 678 40.20 3.08 13.59
C TYR A 678 39.59 1.74 14.01
N ARG A 679 39.40 1.51 15.31
CA ARG A 679 38.90 0.22 15.84
C ARG A 679 37.49 -0.10 15.34
N MET A 680 36.62 0.91 15.26
CA MET A 680 35.28 0.76 14.71
C MET A 680 35.29 0.47 13.22
N PHE A 681 36.20 1.07 12.46
CA PHE A 681 36.32 0.85 11.03
C PHE A 681 36.88 -0.55 10.72
N VAL A 682 37.92 -0.98 11.44
CA VAL A 682 38.48 -2.33 11.34
C VAL A 682 37.43 -3.39 11.68
N PHE A 683 36.63 -3.18 12.73
CA PHE A 683 35.53 -4.10 13.07
C PHE A 683 34.51 -4.23 11.93
N ARG A 684 34.13 -3.13 11.27
CA ARG A 684 33.23 -3.18 10.11
C ARG A 684 33.85 -3.94 8.93
N CYS A 685 35.15 -3.75 8.69
CA CYS A 685 35.86 -4.45 7.63
C CYS A 685 35.97 -5.96 7.90
N LEU A 686 36.19 -6.37 9.16
CA LEU A 686 36.16 -7.78 9.59
C LEU A 686 34.78 -8.41 9.40
N GLN A 687 33.70 -7.69 9.75
CA GLN A 687 32.32 -8.17 9.52
C GLN A 687 32.00 -8.30 8.03
N ASN A 688 32.46 -7.35 7.21
CA ASN A 688 32.30 -7.41 5.77
C ASN A 688 33.08 -8.57 5.16
N LEU A 689 34.34 -8.76 5.60
CA LEU A 689 35.20 -9.87 5.18
C LEU A 689 34.56 -11.22 5.52
N TYR A 690 34.03 -11.40 6.74
CA TYR A 690 33.34 -12.63 7.13
C TYR A 690 32.13 -12.92 6.23
N ARG A 691 31.32 -11.89 5.90
CA ARG A 691 30.18 -12.03 4.98
C ARG A 691 30.64 -12.42 3.57
N GLN A 692 31.68 -11.77 3.05
CA GLN A 692 32.23 -12.06 1.73
C GLN A 692 32.84 -13.46 1.67
N ALA A 693 33.50 -13.90 2.74
CA ALA A 693 34.04 -15.25 2.85
C ALA A 693 32.91 -16.30 2.75
N HIS A 694 31.82 -16.15 3.51
CA HIS A 694 30.64 -17.03 3.40
C HIS A 694 30.02 -17.06 1.99
N GLN A 695 30.05 -15.94 1.26
CA GLN A 695 29.55 -15.89 -0.12
C GLN A 695 30.50 -16.58 -1.11
N ALA A 696 31.81 -16.58 -0.82
CA ALA A 696 32.84 -17.16 -1.68
C ALA A 696 33.08 -18.66 -1.43
N ASP A 697 32.68 -19.20 -0.28
CA ASP A 697 32.90 -20.61 0.12
C ASP A 697 32.46 -21.60 -0.96
N GLY A 698 31.23 -21.43 -1.48
CA GLY A 698 30.71 -22.29 -2.54
C GLY A 698 31.55 -22.27 -3.81
N TYR A 699 32.06 -21.10 -4.22
CA TYR A 699 32.91 -20.95 -5.40
C TYR A 699 34.29 -21.60 -5.19
N LEU A 700 34.93 -21.35 -4.03
CA LEU A 700 36.24 -21.90 -3.72
C LEU A 700 36.21 -23.42 -3.59
N LYS A 701 35.15 -23.96 -2.99
CA LYS A 701 34.89 -25.41 -2.90
C LYS A 701 34.71 -26.03 -4.29
N SER A 702 33.95 -25.40 -5.17
CA SER A 702 33.79 -25.85 -6.56
C SER A 702 35.10 -25.81 -7.34
N ASN A 703 35.93 -24.77 -7.15
CA ASN A 703 37.25 -24.67 -7.78
C ASN A 703 38.19 -25.79 -7.30
N LEU A 704 38.21 -26.10 -6.00
CA LEU A 704 38.98 -27.23 -5.45
C LEU A 704 38.58 -28.56 -6.10
N PHE A 705 37.28 -28.83 -6.23
CA PHE A 705 36.79 -30.05 -6.88
C PHE A 705 37.16 -30.11 -8.36
N ALA A 706 37.07 -28.99 -9.08
CA ALA A 706 37.45 -28.92 -10.49
C ALA A 706 38.95 -29.21 -10.69
N GLN A 707 39.81 -28.59 -9.88
CA GLN A 707 41.26 -28.82 -9.95
C GLN A 707 41.65 -30.25 -9.54
N LYS A 708 40.95 -30.84 -8.57
CA LYS A 708 41.13 -32.25 -8.19
C LYS A 708 40.78 -33.20 -9.34
N GLN A 709 39.64 -32.96 -10.00
CA GLN A 709 39.21 -33.74 -11.15
C GLN A 709 40.21 -33.68 -12.31
N GLN A 710 40.81 -32.50 -12.54
CA GLN A 710 41.80 -32.29 -13.58
C GLN A 710 43.14 -32.97 -13.26
N TRP A 711 43.60 -32.91 -12.01
CA TRP A 711 44.78 -33.65 -11.56
C TRP A 711 44.58 -35.17 -11.69
N ASP A 712 43.41 -35.69 -11.29
CA ASP A 712 43.10 -37.12 -11.40
C ASP A 712 43.09 -37.62 -12.85
N LYS A 713 42.78 -36.73 -13.80
CA LYS A 713 42.73 -37.03 -15.23
C LYS A 713 44.10 -37.00 -15.91
N GLU A 714 44.93 -35.99 -15.61
CA GLU A 714 46.13 -35.68 -16.40
C GLU A 714 47.46 -35.86 -15.65
N LYS A 715 47.46 -36.06 -14.31
CA LYS A 715 48.63 -36.40 -13.46
C LYS A 715 49.99 -35.81 -13.89
N THR A 716 50.00 -34.53 -14.26
CA THR A 716 51.23 -33.80 -14.60
C THR A 716 51.70 -33.00 -13.38
N PRO A 717 53.00 -32.63 -13.31
CA PRO A 717 53.49 -31.74 -12.26
C PRO A 717 52.74 -30.40 -12.21
N GLN A 718 52.24 -29.92 -13.35
CA GLN A 718 51.47 -28.68 -13.44
C GLN A 718 50.06 -28.84 -12.85
N SER A 719 49.34 -29.91 -13.18
CA SER A 719 47.99 -30.13 -12.62
C SER A 719 48.03 -30.49 -11.14
N GLU A 720 49.10 -31.12 -10.67
CA GLU A 720 49.35 -31.32 -9.23
C GLU A 720 49.57 -29.99 -8.51
N ALA A 721 50.41 -29.10 -9.07
CA ALA A 721 50.67 -27.78 -8.49
C ALA A 721 49.39 -26.91 -8.40
N GLU A 722 48.55 -26.93 -9.44
CA GLU A 722 47.26 -26.21 -9.45
C GLU A 722 46.26 -26.76 -8.43
N PHE A 723 46.19 -28.09 -8.28
CA PHE A 723 45.40 -28.73 -7.24
C PHE A 723 45.89 -28.37 -5.83
N ARG A 724 47.20 -28.49 -5.55
CA ARG A 724 47.77 -28.13 -4.24
C ARG A 724 47.57 -26.66 -3.89
N LYS A 725 47.66 -25.77 -4.88
CA LYS A 725 47.36 -24.34 -4.70
C LYS A 725 45.89 -24.09 -4.37
N ALA A 726 44.96 -24.79 -5.03
CA ALA A 726 43.53 -24.68 -4.73
C ALA A 726 43.19 -25.30 -3.36
N GLU A 727 43.82 -26.42 -3.00
CA GLU A 727 43.70 -27.09 -1.70
C GLU A 727 44.14 -26.16 -0.57
N GLN A 728 45.35 -25.61 -0.67
CA GLN A 728 45.87 -24.66 0.30
C GLN A 728 45.00 -23.38 0.39
N GLY A 729 44.58 -22.83 -0.76
CA GLY A 729 43.69 -21.67 -0.78
C GLY A 729 42.36 -21.90 -0.06
N TYR A 730 41.78 -23.09 -0.19
CA TYR A 730 40.53 -23.46 0.47
C TYR A 730 40.71 -23.74 1.96
N VAL A 731 41.83 -24.37 2.36
CA VAL A 731 42.16 -24.57 3.78
C VAL A 731 42.36 -23.23 4.50
N ASN A 732 43.13 -22.30 3.93
CA ASN A 732 43.32 -20.97 4.49
C ASN A 732 42.00 -20.20 4.59
N HIS A 733 41.10 -20.37 3.62
CA HIS A 733 39.76 -19.78 3.62
C HIS A 733 38.90 -20.28 4.79
N LEU A 734 38.84 -21.60 5.01
CA LEU A 734 38.09 -22.20 6.12
C LEU A 734 38.66 -21.77 7.48
N TRP A 735 39.99 -21.73 7.60
CA TRP A 735 40.64 -21.27 8.81
C TRP A 735 40.34 -19.79 9.10
N MET A 736 40.43 -18.91 8.09
CA MET A 736 40.06 -17.51 8.22
C MET A 736 38.59 -17.36 8.66
N MET A 737 37.66 -18.11 8.07
CA MET A 737 36.26 -18.10 8.48
C MET A 737 36.08 -18.51 9.95
N GLN A 738 36.81 -19.52 10.41
CA GLN A 738 36.80 -19.96 11.80
C GLN A 738 37.35 -18.89 12.75
N GLN A 739 38.42 -18.18 12.38
CA GLN A 739 38.97 -17.09 13.20
C GLN A 739 38.06 -15.87 13.27
N LEU A 740 37.27 -15.62 12.22
CA LEU A 740 36.32 -14.51 12.16
C LEU A 740 34.97 -14.85 12.81
N GLU A 741 34.68 -16.13 13.04
CA GLU A 741 33.44 -16.59 13.64
C GLU A 741 33.34 -16.17 15.11
N GLY A 742 32.26 -15.48 15.47
CA GLY A 742 32.01 -15.04 16.84
C GLY A 742 32.81 -13.82 17.30
N LEU A 743 33.62 -13.21 16.42
CA LEU A 743 34.44 -12.03 16.73
C LEU A 743 33.56 -10.84 17.13
N THR A 744 33.80 -10.27 18.31
CA THR A 744 33.01 -9.15 18.84
C THR A 744 33.77 -7.83 18.76
N LEU A 745 33.04 -6.71 18.80
CA LEU A 745 33.66 -5.38 18.88
C LEU A 745 34.58 -5.26 20.09
N LYS A 746 34.28 -5.97 21.20
CA LYS A 746 35.14 -5.97 22.38
C LYS A 746 36.51 -6.57 22.08
N ASP A 747 36.58 -7.59 21.22
CA ASP A 747 37.84 -8.26 20.88
C ASP A 747 38.73 -7.38 19.99
N VAL A 748 38.13 -6.54 19.13
CA VAL A 748 38.87 -5.49 18.39
C VAL A 748 39.33 -4.37 19.32
N MET A 749 38.50 -3.99 20.30
CA MET A 749 38.84 -2.94 21.26
C MET A 749 39.89 -3.38 22.28
N GLU A 750 40.06 -4.68 22.51
CA GLU A 750 41.12 -5.24 23.36
C GLU A 750 42.30 -5.76 22.52
N GLU A 751 42.26 -5.58 21.18
CA GLU A 751 43.25 -6.08 20.22
C GLU A 751 43.66 -7.54 20.50
N LYS A 752 42.67 -8.42 20.74
CA LYS A 752 42.95 -9.81 21.13
C LYS A 752 43.54 -10.63 19.98
N GLY A 753 44.58 -11.40 20.31
CA GLY A 753 45.16 -12.41 19.42
C GLY A 753 45.73 -11.80 18.13
N LEU A 754 45.32 -12.32 16.98
CA LEU A 754 45.79 -11.89 15.65
C LEU A 754 45.57 -10.39 15.37
N LEU A 755 44.60 -9.75 16.04
CA LEU A 755 44.32 -8.32 15.88
C LEU A 755 45.42 -7.43 16.47
N GLN A 756 46.19 -7.91 17.45
CA GLN A 756 47.35 -7.20 17.98
C GLN A 756 48.45 -7.07 16.92
N ASN A 757 48.77 -8.19 16.26
CA ASN A 757 49.78 -8.25 15.20
C ASN A 757 49.32 -7.46 13.97
N PHE A 758 48.04 -7.54 13.61
CA PHE A 758 47.47 -6.72 12.53
C PHE A 758 47.58 -5.22 12.84
N GLY A 759 47.28 -4.82 14.09
CA GLY A 759 47.43 -3.44 14.55
C GLY A 759 48.86 -2.95 14.45
N GLN A 760 49.84 -3.74 14.89
CA GLN A 760 51.26 -3.36 14.80
C GLN A 760 51.75 -3.17 13.36
N LEU A 761 51.25 -3.96 12.42
CA LEU A 761 51.70 -3.93 11.02
C LEU A 761 50.97 -2.87 10.17
N HIS A 762 49.68 -2.62 10.42
CA HIS A 762 48.84 -1.87 9.47
C HIS A 762 48.11 -0.65 10.05
N LYS A 763 48.31 -0.31 11.34
CA LYS A 763 47.62 0.83 11.98
C LYS A 763 47.87 2.16 11.26
N GLU A 764 49.12 2.44 10.88
CA GLU A 764 49.49 3.67 10.16
C GLU A 764 48.89 3.73 8.74
N ASP A 765 48.89 2.60 8.02
CA ASP A 765 48.31 2.53 6.66
C ASP A 765 46.79 2.75 6.68
N ILE A 766 46.13 2.24 7.72
CA ILE A 766 44.69 2.42 7.91
C ILE A 766 44.39 3.87 8.27
N TYR A 767 45.18 4.51 9.15
CA TYR A 767 44.99 5.94 9.44
C TYR A 767 45.12 6.81 8.20
N ARG A 768 46.15 6.57 7.37
CA ARG A 768 46.33 7.26 6.10
C ARG A 768 45.15 7.03 5.16
N THR A 769 44.64 5.80 5.09
CA THR A 769 43.48 5.44 4.24
C THR A 769 42.20 6.13 4.71
N LEU A 770 41.99 6.24 6.02
CA LEU A 770 40.83 6.95 6.59
C LEU A 770 40.86 8.45 6.27
N GLN A 771 42.04 9.04 6.13
CA GLN A 771 42.24 10.45 5.80
C GLN A 771 42.17 10.77 4.30
N LYS A 772 42.27 9.78 3.40
CA LYS A 772 42.14 9.99 1.94
C LYS A 772 40.73 10.45 1.56
N ASP A 773 40.63 11.33 0.56
CA ASP A 773 39.37 11.79 -0.01
C ASP A 773 38.85 10.80 -1.07
N ILE A 774 38.52 9.59 -0.61
CA ILE A 774 37.94 8.50 -1.42
C ILE A 774 36.67 8.00 -0.73
N THR A 775 35.80 7.32 -1.48
CA THR A 775 34.50 6.87 -0.97
C THR A 775 34.68 5.88 0.20
N SER A 776 33.68 5.82 1.10
CA SER A 776 33.72 4.86 2.21
C SER A 776 33.79 3.40 1.75
N LYS A 777 33.24 3.11 0.56
CA LYS A 777 33.34 1.80 -0.07
C LYS A 777 34.76 1.48 -0.48
N GLU A 778 35.45 2.40 -1.16
CA GLU A 778 36.86 2.22 -1.54
C GLU A 778 37.78 2.06 -0.32
N LYS A 779 37.52 2.79 0.77
CA LYS A 779 38.24 2.60 2.05
C LYS A 779 38.01 1.22 2.64
N MET A 780 36.75 0.75 2.61
CA MET A 780 36.41 -0.60 3.09
C MET A 780 37.04 -1.67 2.22
N ASP A 781 36.99 -1.55 0.89
CA ASP A 781 37.57 -2.53 -0.04
C ASP A 781 39.10 -2.63 0.15
N TYR A 782 39.81 -1.50 0.28
CA TYR A 782 41.25 -1.48 0.55
C TYR A 782 41.62 -2.20 1.86
N ILE A 783 40.90 -1.89 2.94
CA ILE A 783 41.20 -2.46 4.27
C ILE A 783 40.74 -3.92 4.37
N SER A 784 39.67 -4.30 3.68
CA SER A 784 39.22 -5.69 3.55
C SER A 784 40.24 -6.56 2.82
N VAL A 785 40.94 -6.04 1.80
CA VAL A 785 42.04 -6.75 1.13
C VAL A 785 43.23 -6.97 2.08
N LEU A 786 43.64 -5.95 2.84
CA LEU A 786 44.71 -6.08 3.84
C LEU A 786 44.37 -7.11 4.91
N LEU A 787 43.13 -7.10 5.41
CA LEU A 787 42.66 -8.08 6.38
C LEU A 787 42.64 -9.49 5.79
N ALA A 788 42.12 -9.67 4.56
CA ALA A 788 42.09 -10.98 3.91
C ALA A 788 43.50 -11.55 3.72
N ASP A 789 44.44 -10.76 3.21
CA ASP A 789 45.84 -11.16 3.01
C ASP A 789 46.52 -11.51 4.34
N PHE A 790 46.30 -10.70 5.38
CA PHE A 790 46.85 -10.94 6.72
C PHE A 790 46.38 -12.28 7.31
N TYR A 791 45.07 -12.56 7.30
CA TYR A 791 44.55 -13.83 7.81
C TYR A 791 44.99 -15.03 6.96
N HIS A 792 45.10 -14.86 5.63
CA HIS A 792 45.60 -15.92 4.75
C HIS A 792 47.09 -16.25 4.99
N LYS A 793 47.93 -15.25 5.32
CA LYS A 793 49.35 -15.44 5.64
C LYS A 793 49.60 -15.94 7.06
N ALA A 794 48.76 -15.52 8.01
CA ALA A 794 48.86 -15.95 9.41
C ALA A 794 48.71 -17.47 9.56
N PHE A 795 47.87 -18.11 8.73
CA PHE A 795 47.72 -19.56 8.70
C PHE A 795 49.05 -20.27 8.34
N SER A 796 49.76 -19.77 7.33
CA SER A 796 51.04 -20.33 6.88
C SER A 796 52.18 -20.20 7.90
N GLN A 797 52.05 -19.33 8.90
CA GLN A 797 53.04 -19.14 9.97
C GLN A 797 52.71 -19.92 11.25
N THR A 798 51.56 -20.57 11.31
CA THR A 798 51.13 -21.38 12.47
C THR A 798 51.40 -22.88 12.32
N GLU A 799 51.88 -23.33 11.15
CA GLU A 799 52.23 -24.73 10.85
C GLU A 799 53.76 -25.02 10.76
N ASP A 800 54.61 -23.99 10.93
CA ASP A 800 56.07 -24.11 11.17
C ASP A 800 56.36 -23.98 12.68
#